data_AF-A0A0D2BDB2-F1
#
_entry.id   AF-A0A0D2BDB2-F1
#
_cell.length_a   1.000
_cell.length_b   1.000
_cell.length_c   1.000
_cell.angle_alpha   90.00
_cell.angle_beta   90.00
_cell.angle_gamma   90.00
#
_symmetry.space_group_name_H-M   'P 1'
#
loop_
_entity.id
_entity.type
_entity.pdbx_description
1 polymer ?
#
loop_
_entity_poly.entity_id
_entity_poly.type
_entity_poly.pdbx_seq_one_letter_code
_entity_poly.pdbx_strand_id
1 'polypeptide(L)'
;MTNSLESSSRDEKDAATTDTHIHESRHQHPTPHDYLSAVENGLIEDIPPPSNFAQRWALKLEQLAGVEARGVERVPEAIRAPHASLKDYLQMCVIWFSANVTMNNMIIGFLGPLLFEVGLKDAMILGAFGAYLGAAGTGYLSTFGPASGNRTMVCARYTMGWWPSKICVLFNIVIMLGYGLIDVLLSGQILSAVNGHGLTVIVGTIVSAIVTLFVVLFGIKLFHTYERYAFIPQVMVLLILIGVAGQYFDTSSETFGNASERAADRMSFFFLAVSASIAWTPSSADFYVYFPPTSNRLAVFACTTIGLGTSCAFTYLIGVGIASGALARDDWMAAYENGGAGALLVEAFRPLGSFGDFCAVIVALGLIANNIPGTYSSALSFQLLGRWMRKLPRIFWTVVGVIIYTVCACAGRNHLFEVFQNFLALLGYFVVIYIAITLEEEFIFRRKSGYDWAAWNDPKKLPLGIAAFVAFCVGWVGAVLGMWQTYFTGPLGKTVGFGIDLGIPLAFSWSALAYPGLRYLELKFIEKDIPTRALVVDEPGGSFRLREVILDEVRRNEVLDLVVQEGGMPGPFPAVFGHEGAGVVRRVGSDVSHLQVGDLVLLSFSSCMRCSTCAEGRKGFCAHITNINFGGARGFDDSPIRLPNGQHVRGQFFGQSSFSELAIVDVRSVVKYDGREKDLSFLAPLGCGYHTGAGTVLNVLKPKPNSSMAVFGLGAVGLAALMTAKNENVQDIIAVDIVKSKLELASSLGATYCVDSKKEDLLTAIRAKFPDGIDFVIDTTGVITAINTGIKALGHAGTLALVGVPRPGAQIQGDGLELLTSCKTVLGSIQGASDPQKILPYLVEQYREGKFPVDKLCKVYPASEIDQAISDIKSGKVIKPVLAW
;
A
#
# COMPACT_ATOMS: atom_id res chain seq x y z
N MET A 1 25.37 -53.43 31.99
CA MET A 1 24.44 -53.38 33.14
C MET A 1 25.02 -52.43 34.18
N THR A 2 24.16 -51.65 34.85
CA THR A 2 24.39 -50.89 36.12
C THR A 2 25.54 -49.87 36.18
N ASN A 3 25.35 -48.56 36.45
CA ASN A 3 24.86 -47.87 37.68
C ASN A 3 25.82 -48.09 38.89
N SER A 4 26.16 -47.14 39.79
CA SER A 4 25.50 -45.87 40.25
C SER A 4 26.35 -45.01 41.23
N LEU A 5 26.12 -43.68 41.30
CA LEU A 5 26.12 -42.77 42.49
C LEU A 5 27.43 -42.64 43.36
N GLU A 6 27.69 -41.65 44.26
CA GLU A 6 26.90 -40.55 44.88
C GLU A 6 27.75 -39.44 45.58
N SER A 7 27.11 -38.30 45.95
CA SER A 7 27.44 -37.41 47.10
C SER A 7 28.63 -36.41 46.98
N SER A 8 28.72 -35.27 47.68
CA SER A 8 27.84 -34.59 48.67
C SER A 8 28.13 -33.06 48.74
N SER A 9 27.19 -32.25 49.27
CA SER A 9 27.42 -31.25 50.34
C SER A 9 26.25 -30.25 50.48
N ARG A 10 25.97 -29.83 51.72
CA ARG A 10 25.00 -28.81 52.11
C ARG A 10 25.43 -28.19 53.45
N ASP A 11 25.01 -26.94 53.63
CA ASP A 11 24.86 -26.15 54.87
C ASP A 11 26.14 -25.45 55.42
N GLU A 12 26.15 -24.19 55.90
CA GLU A 12 25.13 -23.13 55.97
C GLU A 12 25.77 -21.75 56.34
N LYS A 13 25.00 -20.65 56.17
CA LYS A 13 24.99 -19.37 56.95
C LYS A 13 26.02 -18.23 56.74
N ASP A 14 25.46 -17.10 56.25
CA ASP A 14 25.42 -15.75 56.84
C ASP A 14 26.74 -14.92 57.06
N ALA A 15 26.82 -13.61 56.74
CA ALA A 15 25.80 -12.63 56.31
C ALA A 15 26.36 -11.42 55.50
N ALA A 16 25.44 -10.73 54.82
CA ALA A 16 25.41 -9.28 54.50
C ALA A 16 26.41 -8.65 53.51
N THR A 17 25.93 -8.32 52.30
CA THR A 17 25.92 -6.91 51.82
C THR A 17 24.74 -6.68 50.86
N THR A 18 24.17 -5.47 50.93
CA THR A 18 22.85 -5.05 50.43
C THR A 18 22.65 -5.00 48.91
N ASP A 19 21.43 -5.41 48.53
CA ASP A 19 20.65 -5.15 47.31
C ASP A 19 21.12 -4.13 46.25
N THR A 20 20.99 -4.52 44.98
CA THR A 20 20.02 -3.91 44.05
C THR A 20 19.81 -4.81 42.83
N HIS A 21 19.01 -5.87 42.97
CA HIS A 21 18.60 -6.68 41.83
C HIS A 21 17.51 -5.98 41.00
N ILE A 22 17.89 -5.52 39.82
CA ILE A 22 16.94 -5.23 38.74
C ILE A 22 16.27 -6.56 38.38
N HIS A 23 14.96 -6.66 38.61
CA HIS A 23 14.17 -7.78 38.10
C HIS A 23 14.20 -7.74 36.57
N GLU A 24 14.78 -8.76 35.94
CA GLU A 24 14.49 -9.08 34.55
C GLU A 24 13.02 -9.48 34.43
N SER A 25 12.15 -8.49 34.19
CA SER A 25 10.80 -8.76 33.75
C SER A 25 10.89 -9.45 32.40
N ARG A 26 10.50 -10.73 32.34
CA ARG A 26 10.20 -11.40 31.07
C ARG A 26 9.34 -10.46 30.23
N HIS A 27 9.85 -10.03 29.07
CA HIS A 27 9.04 -9.29 28.10
C HIS A 27 7.87 -10.19 27.68
N GLN A 28 6.72 -10.01 28.33
CA GLN A 28 5.46 -10.47 27.79
C GLN A 28 5.24 -9.68 26.51
N HIS A 29 5.31 -10.34 25.36
CA HIS A 29 4.79 -9.75 24.13
C HIS A 29 3.35 -9.33 24.41
N PRO A 30 2.95 -8.06 24.15
CA PRO A 30 1.58 -7.64 24.33
C PRO A 30 0.68 -8.53 23.48
N THR A 31 -0.50 -8.87 24.02
CA THR A 31 -1.48 -9.62 23.24
C THR A 31 -1.82 -8.84 21.98
N PRO A 32 -1.85 -9.47 20.79
CA PRO A 32 -2.38 -8.81 19.61
C PRO A 32 -3.77 -8.25 19.91
N HIS A 33 -4.10 -7.11 19.32
CA HIS A 33 -5.38 -6.39 19.49
C HIS A 33 -5.58 -5.60 20.80
N ASP A 34 -4.54 -5.24 21.56
CA ASP A 34 -4.66 -4.20 22.60
C ASP A 34 -3.97 -2.88 22.19
N TYR A 35 -4.81 -1.89 21.85
CA TYR A 35 -4.37 -0.61 21.31
C TYR A 35 -3.86 0.35 22.39
N LEU A 36 -4.47 0.32 23.58
CA LEU A 36 -4.04 1.15 24.71
C LEU A 36 -2.70 0.65 25.25
N SER A 37 -2.56 -0.67 25.39
CA SER A 37 -1.28 -1.29 25.74
C SER A 37 -0.16 -0.94 24.74
N ALA A 38 -0.46 -0.87 23.43
CA ALA A 38 0.54 -0.50 22.43
C ALA A 38 0.99 0.98 22.52
N VAL A 39 0.11 1.89 22.93
CA VAL A 39 0.44 3.30 23.19
C VAL A 39 1.23 3.44 24.50
N GLU A 40 0.77 2.79 25.58
CA GLU A 40 1.47 2.79 26.88
C GLU A 40 2.88 2.19 26.81
N ASN A 41 3.09 1.20 25.92
CA ASN A 41 4.41 0.61 25.65
C ASN A 41 5.25 1.38 24.61
N GLY A 42 4.79 2.54 24.11
CA GLY A 42 5.55 3.39 23.18
C GLY A 42 5.77 2.78 21.77
N LEU A 43 4.93 1.83 21.35
CA LEU A 43 5.04 1.14 20.06
C LEU A 43 4.37 1.88 18.90
N ILE A 44 3.67 2.99 19.19
CA ILE A 44 2.97 3.85 18.23
C ILE A 44 3.17 5.31 18.66
N GLU A 45 3.37 6.22 17.72
CA GLU A 45 3.33 7.67 18.00
C GLU A 45 1.95 8.11 18.51
N ASP A 46 1.93 9.17 19.31
CA ASP A 46 0.72 9.67 19.98
C ASP A 46 -0.46 9.90 19.03
N ILE A 47 -1.62 9.40 19.45
CA ILE A 47 -2.89 9.64 18.78
C ILE A 47 -3.17 11.16 18.84
N PRO A 48 -3.62 11.81 17.75
CA PRO A 48 -4.17 13.16 17.88
C PRO A 48 -5.27 13.16 18.95
N PRO A 49 -5.16 13.99 20.01
CA PRO A 49 -5.96 13.82 21.22
C PRO A 49 -7.47 13.93 20.91
N PRO A 50 -8.32 13.18 21.63
CA PRO A 50 -9.73 13.03 21.29
C PRO A 50 -10.44 14.39 21.23
N SER A 51 -10.83 14.76 20.00
CA SER A 51 -11.20 16.13 19.60
C SER A 51 -12.45 16.69 20.28
N ASN A 52 -13.23 15.85 20.96
CA ASN A 52 -14.53 16.21 21.52
C ASN A 52 -14.90 15.34 22.74
N PHE A 53 -16.05 15.64 23.36
CA PHE A 53 -16.57 14.92 24.52
C PHE A 53 -16.96 13.46 24.19
N ALA A 54 -17.64 13.22 23.06
CA ALA A 54 -18.14 11.89 22.69
C ALA A 54 -17.01 10.88 22.41
N GLN A 55 -15.91 11.32 21.80
CA GLN A 55 -14.70 10.50 21.62
C GLN A 55 -14.03 10.16 22.97
N ARG A 56 -13.92 11.14 23.89
CA ARG A 56 -13.42 10.88 25.26
C ARG A 56 -14.32 9.93 26.05
N TRP A 57 -15.62 10.01 25.87
CA TRP A 57 -16.58 9.10 26.49
C TRP A 57 -16.49 7.68 25.93
N ALA A 58 -16.35 7.53 24.60
CA ALA A 58 -16.16 6.22 23.99
C ALA A 58 -14.85 5.53 24.44
N LEU A 59 -13.74 6.26 24.53
CA LEU A 59 -12.48 5.72 25.05
C LEU A 59 -12.60 5.26 26.51
N LYS A 60 -13.38 5.96 27.35
CA LYS A 60 -13.68 5.49 28.71
C LYS A 60 -14.52 4.21 28.73
N LEU A 61 -15.45 4.02 27.78
CA LEU A 61 -16.20 2.77 27.64
C LEU A 61 -15.33 1.61 27.13
N GLU A 62 -14.34 1.89 26.29
CA GLU A 62 -13.34 0.89 25.88
C GLU A 62 -12.54 0.40 27.09
N GLN A 63 -12.06 1.34 27.92
CA GLN A 63 -11.33 1.04 29.16
C GLN A 63 -12.16 0.31 30.23
N LEU A 64 -13.44 0.68 30.39
CA LEU A 64 -14.30 0.14 31.47
C LEU A 64 -15.06 -1.13 31.08
N ALA A 65 -15.39 -1.31 29.80
CA ALA A 65 -16.31 -2.36 29.34
C ALA A 65 -15.86 -3.08 28.06
N GLY A 66 -14.63 -2.83 27.57
CA GLY A 66 -14.07 -3.50 26.38
C GLY A 66 -14.73 -3.10 25.05
N VAL A 67 -15.51 -2.01 25.03
CA VAL A 67 -16.27 -1.56 23.86
C VAL A 67 -15.35 -0.86 22.85
N GLU A 68 -15.15 -1.48 21.68
CA GLU A 68 -14.29 -0.94 20.60
C GLU A 68 -14.68 0.51 20.23
N ALA A 69 -13.84 1.47 20.60
CA ALA A 69 -14.07 2.91 20.38
C ALA A 69 -13.49 3.42 19.05
N ARG A 70 -12.52 2.69 18.48
CA ARG A 70 -11.95 2.98 17.17
C ARG A 70 -13.00 2.92 16.05
N GLY A 71 -12.79 3.76 15.05
CA GLY A 71 -13.68 3.88 13.89
C GLY A 71 -13.02 3.47 12.58
N VAL A 72 -13.11 4.39 11.61
CA VAL A 72 -12.65 4.23 10.21
C VAL A 72 -11.15 4.46 9.97
N GLU A 73 -10.36 4.68 11.02
CA GLU A 73 -8.92 4.95 10.94
C GLU A 73 -8.14 3.69 10.58
N ARG A 74 -7.15 3.81 9.68
CA ARG A 74 -6.23 2.72 9.32
C ARG A 74 -5.67 2.04 10.57
N VAL A 75 -5.70 0.71 10.61
CA VAL A 75 -5.04 -0.08 11.66
C VAL A 75 -3.52 -0.04 11.43
N PRO A 76 -2.69 0.53 12.34
CA PRO A 76 -1.24 0.50 12.20
C PRO A 76 -0.71 -0.93 12.23
N GLU A 77 0.39 -1.21 11.54
CA GLU A 77 0.94 -2.57 11.43
C GLU A 77 1.43 -3.12 12.77
N ALA A 78 1.91 -2.25 13.67
CA ALA A 78 2.39 -2.61 15.02
C ALA A 78 1.33 -3.31 15.91
N ILE A 79 0.04 -3.19 15.61
CA ILE A 79 -1.07 -3.83 16.37
C ILE A 79 -1.85 -4.87 15.57
N ARG A 80 -1.36 -5.25 14.38
CA ARG A 80 -1.86 -6.40 13.63
C ARG A 80 -1.17 -7.66 14.12
N ALA A 81 -1.77 -8.83 13.87
CA ALA A 81 -1.07 -10.08 14.08
C ALA A 81 0.21 -10.13 13.20
N PRO A 82 1.35 -10.64 13.69
CA PRO A 82 2.61 -10.61 12.95
C PRO A 82 2.59 -11.57 11.74
N HIS A 83 2.01 -12.76 11.91
CA HIS A 83 1.92 -13.82 10.89
C HIS A 83 0.52 -14.45 10.91
N ALA A 84 0.04 -14.91 9.75
CA ALA A 84 -1.26 -15.57 9.60
C ALA A 84 -1.09 -17.09 9.66
N SER A 85 -1.74 -17.75 10.62
CA SER A 85 -1.76 -19.20 10.77
C SER A 85 -2.91 -19.84 10.00
N LEU A 86 -2.88 -21.16 9.84
CA LEU A 86 -4.00 -21.92 9.26
C LEU A 86 -5.32 -21.70 10.04
N LYS A 87 -5.25 -21.50 11.37
CA LYS A 87 -6.42 -21.23 12.21
C LYS A 87 -7.08 -19.90 11.84
N ASP A 88 -6.30 -18.91 11.44
CA ASP A 88 -6.78 -17.58 11.08
C ASP A 88 -7.54 -17.62 9.73
N TYR A 89 -7.02 -18.36 8.74
CA TYR A 89 -7.73 -18.61 7.48
C TYR A 89 -8.99 -19.47 7.65
N LEU A 90 -8.96 -20.49 8.52
CA LEU A 90 -10.15 -21.26 8.86
C LEU A 90 -11.22 -20.39 9.56
N GLN A 91 -10.80 -19.49 10.46
CA GLN A 91 -11.70 -18.52 11.09
C GLN A 91 -12.34 -17.57 10.06
N MET A 92 -11.63 -17.17 9.00
CA MET A 92 -12.23 -16.39 7.90
C MET A 92 -13.41 -17.14 7.25
N CYS A 93 -13.24 -18.44 6.97
CA CYS A 93 -14.29 -19.28 6.41
C CYS A 93 -15.48 -19.45 7.38
N VAL A 94 -15.19 -19.75 8.66
CA VAL A 94 -16.21 -19.94 9.70
C VAL A 94 -17.06 -18.69 9.93
N ILE A 95 -16.48 -17.49 9.95
CA ILE A 95 -17.24 -16.24 10.14
C ILE A 95 -18.28 -16.05 9.03
N TRP A 96 -17.86 -16.17 7.77
CA TRP A 96 -18.79 -15.98 6.65
C TRP A 96 -19.84 -17.08 6.59
N PHE A 97 -19.46 -18.32 6.91
CA PHE A 97 -20.40 -19.43 7.00
C PHE A 97 -21.44 -19.21 8.11
N SER A 98 -20.98 -18.83 9.30
CA SER A 98 -21.82 -18.63 10.49
C SER A 98 -22.80 -17.48 10.33
N ALA A 99 -22.32 -16.32 9.87
CA ALA A 99 -23.18 -15.16 9.65
C ALA A 99 -24.27 -15.43 8.60
N ASN A 100 -24.07 -16.34 7.65
CA ASN A 100 -24.97 -16.52 6.48
C ASN A 100 -25.78 -17.83 6.46
N VAL A 101 -25.58 -18.75 7.41
CA VAL A 101 -26.42 -19.96 7.54
C VAL A 101 -27.74 -19.63 8.27
N THR A 102 -28.53 -18.73 7.66
CA THR A 102 -29.68 -18.06 8.29
C THR A 102 -30.91 -18.03 7.36
N MET A 103 -32.10 -17.82 7.95
CA MET A 103 -33.38 -17.80 7.23
C MET A 103 -33.49 -16.70 6.16
N ASN A 104 -32.81 -15.56 6.36
CA ASN A 104 -32.74 -14.47 5.38
C ASN A 104 -32.27 -14.98 3.99
N ASN A 105 -31.19 -15.77 3.96
CA ASN A 105 -30.75 -16.41 2.73
C ASN A 105 -31.75 -17.47 2.22
N MET A 106 -32.43 -18.21 3.09
CA MET A 106 -33.42 -19.23 2.68
C MET A 106 -34.56 -18.64 1.81
N ILE A 107 -34.94 -17.38 2.03
CA ILE A 107 -35.99 -16.70 1.24
C ILE A 107 -35.56 -16.43 -0.20
N ILE A 108 -34.26 -16.25 -0.45
CA ILE A 108 -33.74 -16.24 -1.82
C ILE A 108 -34.15 -17.54 -2.52
N GLY A 109 -33.96 -18.68 -1.85
CA GLY A 109 -34.41 -19.99 -2.34
C GLY A 109 -35.93 -20.07 -2.54
N PHE A 110 -36.74 -19.41 -1.71
CA PHE A 110 -38.20 -19.38 -1.87
C PHE A 110 -38.61 -18.73 -3.20
N LEU A 111 -37.90 -17.68 -3.63
CA LEU A 111 -38.24 -16.91 -4.83
C LEU A 111 -38.07 -17.72 -6.13
N GLY A 112 -37.22 -18.76 -6.15
CA GLY A 112 -37.05 -19.61 -7.33
C GLY A 112 -38.37 -20.24 -7.77
N PRO A 113 -38.98 -21.10 -6.93
CA PRO A 113 -40.29 -21.67 -7.23
C PRO A 113 -41.46 -20.67 -7.10
N LEU A 114 -41.52 -19.85 -6.04
CA LEU A 114 -42.72 -19.04 -5.73
C LEU A 114 -42.87 -17.76 -6.58
N LEU A 115 -41.80 -17.23 -7.18
CA LEU A 115 -41.85 -16.00 -7.98
C LEU A 115 -41.50 -16.22 -9.45
N PHE A 116 -40.47 -17.02 -9.73
CA PHE A 116 -39.98 -17.26 -11.08
C PHE A 116 -40.45 -18.60 -11.67
N GLU A 117 -41.30 -19.36 -10.96
CA GLU A 117 -41.82 -20.67 -11.39
C GLU A 117 -40.71 -21.64 -11.85
N VAL A 118 -39.52 -21.53 -11.25
CA VAL A 118 -38.34 -22.33 -11.58
C VAL A 118 -38.41 -23.66 -10.83
N GLY A 119 -38.41 -24.76 -11.58
CA GLY A 119 -38.47 -26.11 -11.05
C GLY A 119 -37.30 -26.44 -10.13
N LEU A 120 -37.52 -27.31 -9.15
CA LEU A 120 -36.60 -27.56 -8.02
C LEU A 120 -35.15 -27.78 -8.47
N LYS A 121 -34.92 -28.63 -9.48
CA LYS A 121 -33.57 -28.97 -9.96
C LYS A 121 -32.83 -27.77 -10.54
N ASP A 122 -33.52 -26.96 -11.34
CA ASP A 122 -32.95 -25.75 -11.93
C ASP A 122 -32.64 -24.73 -10.84
N ALA A 123 -33.61 -24.45 -9.95
CA ALA A 123 -33.44 -23.48 -8.87
C ALA A 123 -32.33 -23.90 -7.88
N MET A 124 -32.20 -25.19 -7.56
CA MET A 124 -31.09 -25.68 -6.72
C MET A 124 -29.71 -25.45 -7.35
N ILE A 125 -29.56 -25.72 -8.65
CA ILE A 125 -28.29 -25.54 -9.37
C ILE A 125 -27.95 -24.05 -9.55
N LEU A 126 -28.93 -23.25 -10.00
CA LEU A 126 -28.76 -21.82 -10.24
C LEU A 126 -28.50 -21.05 -8.94
N GLY A 127 -29.22 -21.40 -7.86
CA GLY A 127 -29.00 -20.83 -6.54
C GLY A 127 -27.59 -21.13 -6.02
N ALA A 128 -27.15 -22.39 -6.09
CA ALA A 128 -25.81 -22.77 -5.65
C ALA A 128 -24.70 -22.09 -6.45
N PHE A 129 -24.79 -22.06 -7.79
CA PHE A 129 -23.77 -21.39 -8.61
C PHE A 129 -23.79 -19.87 -8.43
N GLY A 130 -24.98 -19.26 -8.28
CA GLY A 130 -25.13 -17.84 -8.01
C GLY A 130 -24.52 -17.43 -6.67
N ALA A 131 -24.74 -18.23 -5.62
CA ALA A 131 -24.12 -18.05 -4.30
C ALA A 131 -22.59 -18.00 -4.37
N TYR A 132 -21.94 -18.91 -5.09
CA TYR A 132 -20.48 -18.90 -5.23
C TYR A 132 -19.97 -17.75 -6.11
N LEU A 133 -20.67 -17.38 -7.18
CA LEU A 133 -20.27 -16.28 -8.05
C LEU A 133 -20.33 -14.92 -7.31
N GLY A 134 -21.41 -14.65 -6.58
CA GLY A 134 -21.50 -13.44 -5.76
C GLY A 134 -20.51 -13.45 -4.59
N ALA A 135 -20.33 -14.61 -3.93
CA ALA A 135 -19.33 -14.77 -2.87
C ALA A 135 -17.89 -14.52 -3.35
N ALA A 136 -17.56 -14.77 -4.63
CA ALA A 136 -16.25 -14.48 -5.20
C ALA A 136 -15.97 -12.97 -5.29
N GLY A 137 -16.99 -12.15 -5.57
CA GLY A 137 -16.88 -10.68 -5.51
C GLY A 137 -16.53 -10.21 -4.09
N THR A 138 -17.27 -10.72 -3.10
CA THR A 138 -17.05 -10.46 -1.67
C THR A 138 -15.66 -10.90 -1.23
N GLY A 139 -15.23 -12.09 -1.67
CA GLY A 139 -13.91 -12.66 -1.39
C GLY A 139 -12.74 -11.91 -2.01
N TYR A 140 -12.92 -11.29 -3.17
CA TYR A 140 -11.87 -10.49 -3.80
C TYR A 140 -11.63 -9.18 -3.01
N LEU A 141 -12.69 -8.45 -2.67
CA LEU A 141 -12.58 -7.23 -1.86
C LEU A 141 -12.06 -7.51 -0.44
N SER A 142 -12.39 -8.66 0.14
CA SER A 142 -11.83 -9.12 1.42
C SER A 142 -10.29 -9.09 1.44
N THR A 143 -9.63 -9.35 0.30
CA THR A 143 -8.16 -9.33 0.22
C THR A 143 -7.53 -7.98 0.51
N PHE A 144 -8.31 -6.88 0.42
CA PHE A 144 -7.84 -5.53 0.70
C PHE A 144 -7.74 -5.28 2.21
N GLY A 145 -8.47 -6.02 3.05
CA GLY A 145 -8.49 -5.85 4.51
C GLY A 145 -7.10 -6.02 5.14
N PRO A 146 -6.45 -7.19 5.01
CA PRO A 146 -5.10 -7.40 5.54
C PRO A 146 -4.06 -6.51 4.84
N ALA A 147 -4.15 -6.38 3.51
CA ALA A 147 -3.18 -5.63 2.71
C ALA A 147 -3.13 -4.13 3.08
N SER A 148 -4.29 -3.52 3.35
CA SER A 148 -4.38 -2.09 3.64
C SER A 148 -4.46 -1.77 5.15
N GLY A 149 -5.19 -2.57 5.92
CA GLY A 149 -5.70 -2.20 7.25
C GLY A 149 -6.71 -1.05 7.23
N ASN A 150 -7.25 -0.72 6.06
CA ASN A 150 -8.34 0.24 5.88
C ASN A 150 -9.68 -0.51 5.80
N ARG A 151 -10.76 0.11 6.29
CA ARG A 151 -12.12 -0.42 6.14
C ARG A 151 -12.52 -0.41 4.65
N THR A 152 -13.42 -1.30 4.24
CA THR A 152 -13.82 -1.55 2.84
C THR A 152 -14.22 -0.27 2.10
N MET A 153 -15.06 0.54 2.73
CA MET A 153 -15.51 1.81 2.14
C MET A 153 -14.47 2.95 2.23
N VAL A 154 -13.36 2.75 2.94
CA VAL A 154 -12.15 3.58 2.80
C VAL A 154 -11.35 3.13 1.58
N CYS A 155 -11.21 1.81 1.35
CA CYS A 155 -10.57 1.26 0.15
C CYS A 155 -11.26 1.73 -1.14
N ALA A 156 -12.58 1.88 -1.14
CA ALA A 156 -13.34 2.45 -2.26
C ALA A 156 -12.87 3.86 -2.70
N ARG A 157 -12.21 4.65 -1.83
CA ARG A 157 -11.65 5.96 -2.22
C ARG A 157 -10.51 5.86 -3.23
N TYR A 158 -9.82 4.73 -3.28
CA TYR A 158 -8.68 4.53 -4.17
C TYR A 158 -9.08 4.21 -5.61
N THR A 159 -10.30 3.70 -5.81
CA THR A 159 -10.87 3.31 -7.10
C THR A 159 -11.94 4.31 -7.56
N MET A 160 -12.90 4.61 -6.68
CA MET A 160 -13.99 5.56 -6.94
C MET A 160 -13.60 7.05 -6.77
N GLY A 161 -12.44 7.34 -6.17
CA GLY A 161 -12.03 8.72 -5.83
C GLY A 161 -12.76 9.32 -4.62
N TRP A 162 -12.29 10.47 -4.15
CA TRP A 162 -12.69 11.04 -2.84
C TRP A 162 -14.17 11.41 -2.72
N TRP A 163 -14.76 11.97 -3.79
CA TRP A 163 -16.16 12.39 -3.78
C TRP A 163 -17.13 11.27 -4.20
N PRO A 164 -16.90 10.54 -5.32
CA PRO A 164 -17.83 9.52 -5.76
C PRO A 164 -17.90 8.31 -4.83
N SER A 165 -16.82 7.99 -4.08
CA SER A 165 -16.87 6.91 -3.07
C SER A 165 -17.96 7.14 -2.01
N LYS A 166 -18.40 8.39 -1.78
CA LYS A 166 -19.49 8.69 -0.83
C LYS A 166 -20.85 8.17 -1.29
N ILE A 167 -21.06 8.05 -2.60
CA ILE A 167 -22.27 7.46 -3.16
C ILE A 167 -22.28 5.96 -2.82
N CYS A 168 -21.16 5.27 -3.01
CA CYS A 168 -20.99 3.88 -2.58
C CYS A 168 -21.13 3.72 -1.05
N VAL A 169 -20.67 4.70 -0.24
CA VAL A 169 -20.88 4.70 1.23
C VAL A 169 -22.36 4.77 1.57
N LEU A 170 -23.11 5.68 0.92
CA LEU A 170 -24.54 5.82 1.13
C LEU A 170 -25.27 4.53 0.75
N PHE A 171 -24.98 3.96 -0.42
CA PHE A 171 -25.58 2.70 -0.82
C PHE A 171 -25.21 1.53 0.10
N ASN A 172 -23.98 1.45 0.62
CA ASN A 172 -23.61 0.43 1.60
C ASN A 172 -24.39 0.57 2.92
N ILE A 173 -24.59 1.81 3.42
CA ILE A 173 -25.46 2.05 4.59
C ILE A 173 -26.86 1.52 4.30
N VAL A 174 -27.39 1.78 3.10
CA VAL A 174 -28.69 1.26 2.68
C VAL A 174 -28.68 -0.27 2.71
N ILE A 175 -27.75 -0.97 2.02
CA ILE A 175 -27.63 -2.45 2.04
C ILE A 175 -27.76 -2.97 3.47
N MET A 176 -26.84 -2.52 4.33
CA MET A 176 -26.62 -3.12 5.63
C MET A 176 -27.80 -2.89 6.58
N LEU A 177 -28.45 -1.71 6.50
CA LEU A 177 -29.65 -1.44 7.29
C LEU A 177 -30.89 -2.17 6.76
N GLY A 178 -31.03 -2.37 5.45
CA GLY A 178 -32.16 -3.12 4.91
C GLY A 178 -32.06 -4.62 5.15
N TYR A 179 -30.86 -5.20 5.11
CA TYR A 179 -30.68 -6.57 5.63
C TYR A 179 -31.00 -6.66 7.12
N GLY A 180 -30.54 -5.69 7.92
CA GLY A 180 -30.91 -5.63 9.33
C GLY A 180 -32.41 -5.53 9.58
N LEU A 181 -33.16 -4.85 8.71
CA LEU A 181 -34.64 -4.78 8.70
C LEU A 181 -35.23 -6.16 8.45
N ILE A 182 -34.79 -6.83 7.39
CA ILE A 182 -35.26 -8.16 6.98
C ILE A 182 -35.05 -9.17 8.12
N ASP A 183 -33.86 -9.21 8.70
CA ASP A 183 -33.51 -10.13 9.79
C ASP A 183 -34.43 -9.99 11.01
N VAL A 184 -34.65 -8.77 11.51
CA VAL A 184 -35.52 -8.58 12.69
C VAL A 184 -36.99 -8.80 12.38
N LEU A 185 -37.44 -8.49 11.17
CA LEU A 185 -38.82 -8.72 10.75
C LEU A 185 -39.11 -10.23 10.64
N LEU A 186 -38.18 -11.00 10.07
CA LEU A 186 -38.28 -12.46 9.98
C LEU A 186 -38.23 -13.14 11.34
N SER A 187 -37.32 -12.71 12.21
CA SER A 187 -37.27 -13.16 13.60
C SER A 187 -38.60 -12.89 14.30
N GLY A 188 -39.19 -11.71 14.07
CA GLY A 188 -40.54 -11.36 14.53
C GLY A 188 -41.66 -12.25 13.98
N GLN A 189 -41.62 -12.62 12.69
CA GLN A 189 -42.60 -13.54 12.09
C GLN A 189 -42.51 -14.95 12.69
N ILE A 190 -41.30 -15.51 12.81
CA ILE A 190 -41.09 -16.85 13.36
C ILE A 190 -41.54 -16.89 14.83
N LEU A 191 -41.14 -15.92 15.64
CA LEU A 191 -41.54 -15.83 17.06
C LEU A 191 -43.05 -15.61 17.24
N SER A 192 -43.71 -14.93 16.30
CA SER A 192 -45.17 -14.78 16.28
C SER A 192 -45.87 -16.11 15.97
N ALA A 193 -45.43 -16.81 14.92
CA ALA A 193 -46.01 -18.09 14.48
C ALA A 193 -45.82 -19.20 15.52
N VAL A 194 -44.64 -19.33 16.14
CA VAL A 194 -44.37 -20.28 17.24
C VAL A 194 -45.33 -20.09 18.42
N ASN A 195 -45.72 -18.85 18.74
CA ASN A 195 -46.66 -18.56 19.83
C ASN A 195 -48.14 -18.57 19.37
N GLY A 196 -48.48 -19.23 18.25
CA GLY A 196 -49.84 -19.25 17.70
C GLY A 196 -50.43 -17.86 17.45
N HIS A 197 -49.58 -16.90 17.06
CA HIS A 197 -49.88 -15.47 16.91
C HIS A 197 -50.28 -14.71 18.19
N GLY A 198 -50.17 -15.32 19.37
CA GLY A 198 -50.34 -14.62 20.66
C GLY A 198 -49.27 -13.55 20.93
N LEU A 199 -48.11 -13.66 20.28
CA LEU A 199 -47.10 -12.61 20.19
C LEU A 199 -47.26 -11.89 18.85
N THR A 200 -47.37 -10.55 18.85
CA THR A 200 -47.37 -9.81 17.58
C THR A 200 -45.97 -9.79 16.94
N VAL A 201 -45.92 -9.79 15.61
CA VAL A 201 -44.68 -9.66 14.82
C VAL A 201 -43.84 -8.45 15.26
N ILE A 202 -44.51 -7.34 15.60
CA ILE A 202 -43.86 -6.10 16.09
C ILE A 202 -43.07 -6.36 17.38
N VAL A 203 -43.65 -7.07 18.36
CA VAL A 203 -42.96 -7.36 19.62
C VAL A 203 -41.77 -8.29 19.40
N GLY A 204 -41.93 -9.34 18.58
CA GLY A 204 -40.82 -10.22 18.21
C GLY A 204 -39.68 -9.49 17.50
N THR A 205 -40.03 -8.56 16.60
CA THR A 205 -39.08 -7.68 15.90
C THR A 205 -38.27 -6.82 16.87
N ILE A 206 -38.94 -6.17 17.83
CA ILE A 206 -38.29 -5.33 18.85
C ILE A 206 -37.38 -6.16 19.75
N VAL A 207 -37.81 -7.35 20.18
CA VAL A 207 -36.99 -8.26 20.99
C VAL A 207 -35.73 -8.66 20.23
N SER A 208 -35.85 -9.08 18.96
CA SER A 208 -34.71 -9.43 18.12
C SER A 208 -33.73 -8.27 17.95
N ALA A 209 -34.24 -7.05 17.71
CA ALA A 209 -33.43 -5.84 17.57
C ALA A 209 -32.63 -5.49 18.84
N ILE A 210 -33.24 -5.64 20.02
CA ILE A 210 -32.58 -5.38 21.31
C ILE A 210 -31.44 -6.38 21.55
N VAL A 211 -31.63 -7.66 21.23
CA VAL A 211 -30.57 -8.67 21.37
C VAL A 211 -29.44 -8.41 20.36
N THR A 212 -29.74 -8.08 19.10
CA THR A 212 -28.72 -7.67 18.12
C THR A 212 -27.91 -6.48 18.63
N LEU A 213 -28.59 -5.43 19.11
CA LEU A 213 -27.92 -4.24 19.64
C LEU A 213 -26.95 -4.59 20.77
N PHE A 214 -27.37 -5.42 21.72
CA PHE A 214 -26.53 -5.83 22.85
C PHE A 214 -25.21 -6.48 22.38
N VAL A 215 -25.25 -7.36 21.39
CA VAL A 215 -24.04 -8.05 20.89
C VAL A 215 -23.14 -7.12 20.07
N VAL A 216 -23.69 -6.27 19.19
CA VAL A 216 -22.89 -5.37 18.31
C VAL A 216 -22.12 -4.30 19.11
N LEU A 217 -22.64 -3.88 20.25
CA LEU A 217 -22.03 -2.84 21.09
C LEU A 217 -20.58 -3.19 21.46
N PHE A 218 -20.31 -4.41 21.95
CA PHE A 218 -18.98 -4.85 22.41
C PHE A 218 -17.92 -4.97 21.29
N GLY A 219 -18.29 -4.82 20.02
CA GLY A 219 -17.35 -4.69 18.90
C GLY A 219 -16.72 -6.00 18.41
N ILE A 220 -15.65 -5.86 17.62
CA ILE A 220 -15.13 -6.94 16.75
C ILE A 220 -14.70 -8.21 17.52
N LYS A 221 -14.20 -8.08 18.76
CA LYS A 221 -13.72 -9.21 19.58
C LYS A 221 -14.86 -10.15 19.98
N LEU A 222 -16.00 -9.60 20.42
CA LEU A 222 -17.15 -10.43 20.79
C LEU A 222 -17.77 -11.07 19.55
N PHE A 223 -17.89 -10.33 18.45
CA PHE A 223 -18.35 -10.85 17.15
C PHE A 223 -17.55 -12.08 16.68
N HIS A 224 -16.22 -12.00 16.59
CA HIS A 224 -15.38 -13.15 16.19
C HIS A 224 -15.52 -14.36 17.13
N THR A 225 -15.83 -14.12 18.40
CA THR A 225 -16.01 -15.18 19.41
C THR A 225 -17.38 -15.84 19.27
N TYR A 226 -18.42 -15.05 19.02
CA TYR A 226 -19.80 -15.52 18.80
C TYR A 226 -19.91 -16.32 17.49
N GLU A 227 -19.44 -15.78 16.37
CA GLU A 227 -19.47 -16.45 15.05
C GLU A 227 -18.62 -17.73 14.98
N ARG A 228 -17.71 -17.96 15.93
CA ARG A 228 -16.98 -19.23 16.01
C ARG A 228 -17.90 -20.41 16.37
N TYR A 229 -19.04 -20.17 17.02
CA TYR A 229 -19.90 -21.21 17.57
C TYR A 229 -21.39 -21.07 17.22
N ALA A 230 -21.86 -19.87 16.86
CA ALA A 230 -23.28 -19.59 16.60
C ALA A 230 -23.90 -20.48 15.51
N PHE A 231 -23.12 -20.86 14.49
CA PHE A 231 -23.59 -21.73 13.39
C PHE A 231 -23.91 -23.17 13.81
N ILE A 232 -23.35 -23.69 14.89
CA ILE A 232 -23.47 -25.11 15.27
C ILE A 232 -24.94 -25.49 15.51
N PRO A 233 -25.70 -24.82 16.41
CA PRO A 233 -27.12 -25.10 16.59
C PRO A 233 -27.95 -24.81 15.33
N GLN A 234 -27.57 -23.81 14.51
CA GLN A 234 -28.26 -23.51 13.25
C GLN A 234 -28.19 -24.69 12.28
N VAL A 235 -26.97 -25.19 12.01
CA VAL A 235 -26.77 -26.33 11.09
C VAL A 235 -27.47 -27.58 11.61
N MET A 236 -27.41 -27.87 12.92
CA MET A 236 -28.12 -29.01 13.50
C MET A 236 -29.63 -28.94 13.24
N VAL A 237 -30.24 -27.77 13.47
CA VAL A 237 -31.68 -27.56 13.25
C VAL A 237 -32.05 -27.56 11.77
N LEU A 238 -31.23 -26.99 10.89
CA LEU A 238 -31.47 -27.01 9.45
C LEU A 238 -31.32 -28.42 8.85
N LEU A 239 -30.45 -29.28 9.40
CA LEU A 239 -30.39 -30.70 9.03
C LEU A 239 -31.63 -31.48 9.51
N ILE A 240 -32.17 -31.15 10.69
CA ILE A 240 -33.45 -31.69 11.17
C ILE A 240 -34.60 -31.25 10.24
N LEU A 241 -34.62 -29.98 9.82
CA LEU A 241 -35.58 -29.43 8.87
C LEU A 241 -35.54 -30.19 7.54
N ILE A 242 -34.36 -30.42 6.97
CA ILE A 242 -34.19 -31.24 5.75
C ILE A 242 -34.77 -32.64 5.95
N GLY A 243 -34.50 -33.29 7.09
CA GLY A 243 -34.98 -34.64 7.38
C GLY A 243 -36.50 -34.76 7.50
N VAL A 244 -37.19 -33.71 7.97
CA VAL A 244 -38.65 -33.68 8.15
C VAL A 244 -39.38 -33.16 6.92
N ALA A 245 -38.91 -32.05 6.36
CA ALA A 245 -39.55 -31.36 5.23
C ALA A 245 -39.20 -31.99 3.87
N GLY A 246 -38.04 -32.65 3.74
CA GLY A 246 -37.50 -33.11 2.45
C GLY A 246 -38.37 -34.14 1.71
N GLN A 247 -39.22 -34.88 2.43
CA GLN A 247 -40.20 -35.80 1.84
C GLN A 247 -41.33 -35.09 1.07
N TYR A 248 -41.50 -33.78 1.29
CA TYR A 248 -42.52 -32.94 0.64
C TYR A 248 -41.95 -32.08 -0.49
N PHE A 249 -40.66 -32.18 -0.81
CA PHE A 249 -40.04 -31.40 -1.89
C PHE A 249 -40.45 -31.98 -3.25
N ASP A 250 -40.97 -31.15 -4.16
CA ASP A 250 -41.39 -31.62 -5.49
C ASP A 250 -40.17 -31.75 -6.42
N THR A 251 -39.60 -32.96 -6.44
CA THR A 251 -38.50 -33.34 -7.35
C THR A 251 -38.93 -33.55 -8.81
N SER A 252 -40.24 -33.51 -9.10
CA SER A 252 -40.81 -33.59 -10.45
C SER A 252 -41.13 -32.23 -11.07
N SER A 253 -41.15 -31.14 -10.28
CA SER A 253 -41.34 -29.77 -10.77
C SER A 253 -40.37 -29.40 -11.90
N GLU A 254 -40.93 -28.96 -13.03
CA GLU A 254 -40.20 -28.40 -14.17
C GLU A 254 -40.40 -26.87 -14.23
N THR A 255 -39.41 -26.15 -14.75
CA THR A 255 -39.55 -24.69 -14.98
C THR A 255 -40.60 -24.42 -16.05
N PHE A 256 -41.60 -23.59 -15.73
CA PHE A 256 -42.77 -23.31 -16.57
C PHE A 256 -42.47 -22.39 -17.76
N GLY A 257 -43.37 -22.34 -18.75
CA GLY A 257 -43.28 -21.43 -19.90
C GLY A 257 -42.54 -21.96 -21.13
N ASN A 258 -42.48 -21.14 -22.18
CA ASN A 258 -41.81 -21.45 -23.44
C ASN A 258 -40.27 -21.40 -23.32
N ALA A 259 -39.55 -21.69 -24.41
CA ALA A 259 -38.09 -21.78 -24.38
C ALA A 259 -37.39 -20.46 -23.99
N SER A 260 -37.98 -19.31 -24.32
CA SER A 260 -37.47 -17.98 -23.96
C SER A 260 -37.85 -17.57 -22.53
N GLU A 261 -39.10 -17.81 -22.11
CA GLU A 261 -39.56 -17.60 -20.72
C GLU A 261 -38.69 -18.38 -19.73
N ARG A 262 -38.56 -19.70 -19.92
CA ARG A 262 -37.68 -20.55 -19.10
C ARG A 262 -36.23 -20.05 -19.01
N ALA A 263 -35.73 -19.38 -20.04
CA ALA A 263 -34.39 -18.78 -20.00
C ALA A 263 -34.37 -17.46 -19.21
N ALA A 264 -35.41 -16.64 -19.33
CA ALA A 264 -35.58 -15.39 -18.59
C ALA A 264 -35.72 -15.62 -17.08
N ASP A 265 -36.59 -16.55 -16.68
CA ASP A 265 -36.87 -16.85 -15.27
C ASP A 265 -35.66 -17.47 -14.57
N ARG A 266 -35.03 -18.47 -15.21
CA ARG A 266 -33.76 -19.06 -14.72
C ARG A 266 -32.65 -18.01 -14.58
N MET A 267 -32.51 -17.08 -15.52
CA MET A 267 -31.47 -16.05 -15.47
C MET A 267 -31.76 -14.98 -14.42
N SER A 268 -33.03 -14.57 -14.27
CA SER A 268 -33.46 -13.61 -13.24
C SER A 268 -33.24 -14.18 -11.84
N PHE A 269 -33.64 -15.43 -11.60
CA PHE A 269 -33.38 -16.13 -10.35
C PHE A 269 -31.88 -16.33 -10.08
N PHE A 270 -31.09 -16.69 -11.11
CA PHE A 270 -29.64 -16.80 -10.98
C PHE A 270 -28.98 -15.50 -10.52
N PHE A 271 -29.28 -14.37 -11.18
CA PHE A 271 -28.71 -13.08 -10.80
C PHE A 271 -29.23 -12.57 -9.46
N LEU A 272 -30.46 -12.92 -9.06
CA LEU A 272 -30.94 -12.67 -7.70
C LEU A 272 -30.11 -13.41 -6.63
N ALA A 273 -29.77 -14.69 -6.87
CA ALA A 273 -28.90 -15.47 -5.99
C ALA A 273 -27.45 -14.93 -5.96
N VAL A 274 -26.95 -14.40 -7.08
CA VAL A 274 -25.68 -13.63 -7.11
C VAL A 274 -25.80 -12.37 -6.25
N SER A 275 -26.91 -11.62 -6.34
CA SER A 275 -27.12 -10.37 -5.62
C SER A 275 -27.00 -10.54 -4.09
N ALA A 276 -27.58 -11.60 -3.54
CA ALA A 276 -27.57 -11.83 -2.09
C ALA A 276 -26.18 -12.09 -1.51
N SER A 277 -25.36 -12.92 -2.14
CA SER A 277 -24.00 -13.19 -1.67
C SER A 277 -23.03 -12.05 -2.02
N ILE A 278 -23.23 -11.34 -3.13
CA ILE A 278 -22.37 -10.21 -3.52
C ILE A 278 -22.60 -8.96 -2.66
N ALA A 279 -23.79 -8.78 -2.08
CA ALA A 279 -24.14 -7.60 -1.26
C ALA A 279 -23.21 -7.38 -0.05
N TRP A 280 -22.51 -8.41 0.41
CA TRP A 280 -21.47 -8.30 1.45
C TRP A 280 -20.19 -7.59 0.99
N THR A 281 -19.92 -7.52 -0.32
CA THR A 281 -18.71 -6.95 -0.92
C THR A 281 -18.31 -5.58 -0.35
N PRO A 282 -19.20 -4.59 -0.14
CA PRO A 282 -18.80 -3.27 0.33
C PRO A 282 -18.55 -3.20 1.85
N SER A 283 -18.58 -4.34 2.55
CA SER A 283 -18.25 -4.49 3.98
C SER A 283 -17.14 -5.50 4.27
N SER A 284 -16.75 -6.32 3.30
CA SER A 284 -16.05 -7.58 3.60
C SER A 284 -14.62 -7.45 4.13
N ALA A 285 -13.91 -6.39 3.74
CA ALA A 285 -12.57 -6.09 4.26
C ALA A 285 -12.58 -5.57 5.71
N ASP A 286 -13.73 -5.12 6.24
CA ASP A 286 -13.84 -4.50 7.58
C ASP A 286 -13.44 -5.47 8.70
N PHE A 287 -13.68 -6.77 8.49
CA PHE A 287 -13.42 -7.86 9.43
C PHE A 287 -11.95 -8.32 9.43
N TYR A 288 -11.16 -7.93 8.40
CA TYR A 288 -9.81 -8.45 8.20
C TYR A 288 -8.69 -7.41 8.40
N VAL A 289 -9.01 -6.18 8.84
CA VAL A 289 -8.04 -5.09 9.02
C VAL A 289 -6.96 -5.34 10.09
N TYR A 290 -7.17 -6.29 11.00
CA TYR A 290 -6.21 -6.68 12.05
C TYR A 290 -5.28 -7.84 11.66
N PHE A 291 -5.46 -8.43 10.48
CA PHE A 291 -4.63 -9.52 9.97
C PHE A 291 -3.31 -8.97 9.38
N PRO A 292 -2.25 -9.79 9.30
CA PRO A 292 -0.94 -9.32 8.82
C PRO A 292 -1.01 -8.84 7.37
N PRO A 293 -0.25 -7.79 6.98
CA PRO A 293 -0.17 -7.35 5.58
C PRO A 293 0.45 -8.41 4.65
N THR A 294 1.21 -9.37 5.21
CA THR A 294 1.79 -10.51 4.51
C THR A 294 0.82 -11.69 4.30
N SER A 295 -0.46 -11.54 4.64
CA SER A 295 -1.48 -12.58 4.43
C SER A 295 -1.60 -12.96 2.95
N ASN A 296 -1.71 -14.26 2.66
CA ASN A 296 -1.83 -14.76 1.29
C ASN A 296 -3.19 -14.37 0.70
N ARG A 297 -3.20 -13.44 -0.27
CA ARG A 297 -4.43 -12.94 -0.91
C ARG A 297 -5.30 -14.04 -1.52
N LEU A 298 -4.70 -15.09 -2.11
CA LEU A 298 -5.46 -16.21 -2.66
C LEU A 298 -6.14 -17.04 -1.57
N ALA A 299 -5.50 -17.22 -0.42
CA ALA A 299 -6.10 -17.90 0.73
C ALA A 299 -7.26 -17.06 1.33
N VAL A 300 -7.10 -15.75 1.48
CA VAL A 300 -8.17 -14.84 1.94
C VAL A 300 -9.38 -14.88 0.99
N PHE A 301 -9.12 -14.81 -0.32
CA PHE A 301 -10.13 -14.95 -1.37
C PHE A 301 -10.87 -16.29 -1.27
N ALA A 302 -10.13 -17.40 -1.24
CA ALA A 302 -10.70 -18.74 -1.24
C ALA A 302 -11.50 -19.01 0.04
N CYS A 303 -10.96 -18.71 1.22
CA CYS A 303 -11.65 -18.93 2.49
C CYS A 303 -12.93 -18.08 2.63
N THR A 304 -12.91 -16.82 2.17
CA THR A 304 -14.13 -15.99 2.14
C THR A 304 -15.17 -16.58 1.18
N THR A 305 -14.76 -16.87 -0.06
CA THR A 305 -15.65 -17.36 -1.12
C THR A 305 -16.28 -18.71 -0.75
N ILE A 306 -15.50 -19.61 -0.14
CA ILE A 306 -15.99 -20.91 0.33
C ILE A 306 -16.94 -20.72 1.51
N GLY A 307 -16.59 -19.94 2.54
CA GLY A 307 -17.45 -19.75 3.71
C GLY A 307 -18.81 -19.15 3.37
N LEU A 308 -18.80 -18.06 2.60
CA LEU A 308 -20.02 -17.37 2.17
C LEU A 308 -20.79 -18.16 1.11
N GLY A 309 -20.12 -18.66 0.07
CA GLY A 309 -20.75 -19.42 -1.00
C GLY A 309 -21.42 -20.71 -0.50
N THR A 310 -20.76 -21.43 0.42
CA THR A 310 -21.32 -22.69 0.98
C THR A 310 -22.54 -22.44 1.86
N SER A 311 -22.52 -21.39 2.70
CA SER A 311 -23.65 -21.07 3.61
C SER A 311 -24.87 -20.53 2.85
N CYS A 312 -24.66 -19.61 1.90
CA CYS A 312 -25.71 -19.16 0.99
C CYS A 312 -26.26 -20.34 0.16
N ALA A 313 -25.41 -21.14 -0.50
CA ALA A 313 -25.88 -22.30 -1.27
C ALA A 313 -26.68 -23.30 -0.42
N PHE A 314 -26.18 -23.65 0.77
CA PHE A 314 -26.86 -24.58 1.69
C PHE A 314 -28.27 -24.07 2.08
N THR A 315 -28.41 -22.80 2.42
CA THR A 315 -29.71 -22.21 2.77
C THR A 315 -30.63 -22.02 1.56
N TYR A 316 -30.10 -21.68 0.38
CA TYR A 316 -30.89 -21.59 -0.85
C TYR A 316 -31.48 -22.95 -1.25
N LEU A 317 -30.71 -24.04 -1.13
CA LEU A 317 -31.17 -25.41 -1.39
C LEU A 317 -32.36 -25.79 -0.50
N ILE A 318 -32.28 -25.49 0.80
CA ILE A 318 -33.39 -25.71 1.75
C ILE A 318 -34.61 -24.87 1.36
N GLY A 319 -34.39 -23.60 1.00
CA GLY A 319 -35.44 -22.68 0.58
C GLY A 319 -36.20 -23.17 -0.65
N VAL A 320 -35.48 -23.50 -1.73
CA VAL A 320 -36.06 -24.06 -2.96
C VAL A 320 -36.87 -25.33 -2.64
N GLY A 321 -36.36 -26.19 -1.76
CA GLY A 321 -37.08 -27.37 -1.28
C GLY A 321 -38.44 -27.03 -0.65
N ILE A 322 -38.44 -26.19 0.39
CA ILE A 322 -39.66 -25.81 1.12
C ILE A 322 -40.67 -25.11 0.20
N ALA A 323 -40.20 -24.22 -0.68
CA ALA A 323 -41.04 -23.52 -1.64
C ALA A 323 -41.68 -24.45 -2.68
N SER A 324 -40.94 -25.43 -3.22
CA SER A 324 -41.54 -26.45 -4.10
C SER A 324 -42.60 -27.28 -3.39
N GLY A 325 -42.40 -27.59 -2.10
CA GLY A 325 -43.38 -28.29 -1.27
C GLY A 325 -44.62 -27.43 -0.98
N ALA A 326 -44.46 -26.11 -0.83
CA ALA A 326 -45.57 -25.18 -0.63
C ALA A 326 -46.48 -25.11 -1.87
N LEU A 327 -45.93 -25.11 -3.09
CA LEU A 327 -46.71 -25.18 -4.32
C LEU A 327 -47.49 -26.50 -4.47
N ALA A 328 -47.03 -27.57 -3.81
CA ALA A 328 -47.68 -28.87 -3.81
C ALA A 328 -48.63 -29.09 -2.61
N ARG A 329 -48.78 -28.11 -1.71
CA ARG A 329 -49.49 -28.27 -0.42
C ARG A 329 -50.24 -27.02 0.03
N ASP A 330 -51.57 -27.12 0.07
CA ASP A 330 -52.47 -26.05 0.52
C ASP A 330 -52.18 -25.56 1.96
N ASP A 331 -51.76 -26.43 2.88
CA ASP A 331 -51.50 -26.05 4.27
C ASP A 331 -50.23 -25.19 4.41
N TRP A 332 -49.17 -25.53 3.67
CA TRP A 332 -47.94 -24.74 3.59
C TRP A 332 -48.18 -23.41 2.86
N MET A 333 -48.91 -23.42 1.74
CA MET A 333 -49.23 -22.19 1.02
C MET A 333 -50.11 -21.26 1.86
N ALA A 334 -51.11 -21.79 2.57
CA ALA A 334 -51.93 -21.00 3.50
C ALA A 334 -51.10 -20.41 4.66
N ALA A 335 -50.11 -21.15 5.21
CA ALA A 335 -49.21 -20.60 6.21
C ALA A 335 -48.35 -19.45 5.65
N TYR A 336 -47.87 -19.59 4.41
CA TYR A 336 -47.13 -18.56 3.71
C TYR A 336 -47.96 -17.29 3.43
N GLU A 337 -49.18 -17.43 2.92
CA GLU A 337 -50.06 -16.30 2.61
C GLU A 337 -50.51 -15.53 3.86
N ASN A 338 -50.83 -16.23 4.95
CA ASN A 338 -51.36 -15.61 6.16
C ASN A 338 -50.28 -15.09 7.13
N GLY A 339 -49.10 -15.72 7.18
CA GLY A 339 -48.05 -15.43 8.15
C GLY A 339 -46.66 -15.12 7.55
N GLY A 340 -46.53 -15.17 6.22
CA GLY A 340 -45.29 -14.91 5.50
C GLY A 340 -44.26 -16.05 5.59
N ALA A 341 -43.06 -15.76 5.10
CA ALA A 341 -41.92 -16.70 5.06
C ALA A 341 -41.59 -17.31 6.44
N GLY A 342 -41.71 -16.53 7.52
CA GLY A 342 -41.48 -17.04 8.88
C GLY A 342 -42.51 -18.06 9.34
N ALA A 343 -43.77 -17.94 8.94
CA ALA A 343 -44.81 -18.92 9.27
C ALA A 343 -44.69 -20.20 8.42
N LEU A 344 -44.34 -20.08 7.14
CA LEU A 344 -44.04 -21.24 6.29
C LEU A 344 -42.90 -22.11 6.88
N LEU A 345 -41.86 -21.48 7.44
CA LEU A 345 -40.79 -22.22 8.14
C LEU A 345 -41.31 -22.99 9.36
N VAL A 346 -42.17 -22.38 10.18
CA VAL A 346 -42.77 -23.03 11.37
C VAL A 346 -43.67 -24.20 10.95
N GLU A 347 -44.46 -24.02 9.89
CA GLU A 347 -45.32 -25.08 9.34
C GLU A 347 -44.49 -26.26 8.81
N ALA A 348 -43.33 -26.01 8.19
CA ALA A 348 -42.40 -27.07 7.76
C ALA A 348 -41.78 -27.86 8.94
N PHE A 349 -41.67 -27.25 10.13
CA PHE A 349 -41.25 -27.93 11.37
C PHE A 349 -42.39 -28.65 12.11
N ARG A 350 -43.66 -28.36 11.78
CA ARG A 350 -44.86 -28.84 12.49
C ARG A 350 -44.94 -30.35 12.76
N PRO A 351 -44.44 -31.27 11.91
CA PRO A 351 -44.45 -32.70 12.22
C PRO A 351 -43.67 -33.09 13.50
N LEU A 352 -42.82 -32.21 14.03
CA LEU A 352 -42.09 -32.40 15.30
C LEU A 352 -42.85 -31.88 16.54
N GLY A 353 -44.04 -31.27 16.37
CA GLY A 353 -44.77 -30.62 17.45
C GLY A 353 -43.92 -29.58 18.18
N SER A 354 -43.98 -29.55 19.52
CA SER A 354 -43.26 -28.57 20.34
C SER A 354 -41.73 -28.62 20.25
N PHE A 355 -41.15 -29.70 19.71
CA PHE A 355 -39.72 -29.71 19.38
C PHE A 355 -39.43 -28.94 18.08
N GLY A 356 -40.36 -28.92 17.13
CA GLY A 356 -40.33 -28.08 15.94
C GLY A 356 -40.39 -26.59 16.28
N ASP A 357 -41.23 -26.21 17.25
CA ASP A 357 -41.29 -24.85 17.79
C ASP A 357 -39.93 -24.39 18.36
N PHE A 358 -39.29 -25.25 19.16
CA PHE A 358 -37.94 -25.01 19.69
C PHE A 358 -36.89 -24.86 18.57
N CYS A 359 -36.96 -25.72 17.55
CA CYS A 359 -36.13 -25.60 16.35
C CYS A 359 -36.34 -24.25 15.63
N ALA A 360 -37.58 -23.84 15.40
CA ALA A 360 -37.89 -22.57 14.77
C ALA A 360 -37.35 -21.36 15.58
N VAL A 361 -37.44 -21.38 16.92
CA VAL A 361 -36.82 -20.36 17.78
C VAL A 361 -35.30 -20.30 17.60
N ILE A 362 -34.62 -21.44 17.45
CA ILE A 362 -33.18 -21.44 17.13
C ILE A 362 -32.93 -20.74 15.79
N VAL A 363 -33.72 -21.01 14.74
CA VAL A 363 -33.57 -20.33 13.44
C VAL A 363 -33.83 -18.82 13.54
N ALA A 364 -34.80 -18.40 14.36
CA ALA A 364 -35.06 -16.98 14.64
C ALA A 364 -33.87 -16.29 15.34
N LEU A 365 -33.18 -16.99 16.25
CA LEU A 365 -31.94 -16.50 16.87
C LEU A 365 -30.76 -16.47 15.88
N GLY A 366 -30.76 -17.31 14.84
CA GLY A 366 -29.73 -17.31 13.79
C GLY A 366 -29.68 -16.02 12.99
N LEU A 367 -30.82 -15.36 12.78
CA LEU A 367 -30.91 -14.06 12.10
C LEU A 367 -30.14 -12.94 12.83
N ILE A 368 -29.94 -13.07 14.14
CA ILE A 368 -29.12 -12.13 14.92
C ILE A 368 -27.65 -12.21 14.47
N ALA A 369 -27.14 -13.40 14.12
CA ALA A 369 -25.78 -13.60 13.60
C ALA A 369 -25.56 -12.94 12.23
N ASN A 370 -26.58 -12.90 11.36
CA ASN A 370 -26.52 -12.18 10.08
C ASN A 370 -26.48 -10.66 10.29
N ASN A 371 -27.29 -10.17 11.22
CA ASN A 371 -27.49 -8.75 11.44
C ASN A 371 -26.31 -8.05 12.15
N ILE A 372 -25.57 -8.77 13.01
CA ILE A 372 -24.39 -8.23 13.73
C ILE A 372 -23.33 -7.62 12.79
N PRO A 373 -22.77 -8.35 11.79
CA PRO A 373 -21.75 -7.80 10.89
C PRO A 373 -22.27 -6.65 10.02
N GLY A 374 -23.51 -6.70 9.54
CA GLY A 374 -24.12 -5.58 8.79
C GLY A 374 -24.26 -4.31 9.65
N THR A 375 -24.76 -4.45 10.87
CA THR A 375 -24.88 -3.35 11.84
C THR A 375 -23.50 -2.78 12.23
N TYR A 376 -22.47 -3.62 12.33
CA TYR A 376 -21.09 -3.18 12.56
C TYR A 376 -20.55 -2.32 11.40
N SER A 377 -20.68 -2.79 10.16
CA SER A 377 -20.15 -2.13 8.96
C SER A 377 -20.93 -0.89 8.52
N SER A 378 -22.24 -0.84 8.77
CA SER A 378 -23.03 0.38 8.58
C SER A 378 -22.58 1.51 9.50
N ALA A 379 -22.29 1.22 10.77
CA ALA A 379 -21.80 2.20 11.74
C ALA A 379 -20.45 2.82 11.34
N LEU A 380 -19.54 2.03 10.76
CA LEU A 380 -18.31 2.53 10.14
C LEU A 380 -18.60 3.38 8.89
N SER A 381 -19.55 2.95 8.05
CA SER A 381 -19.93 3.66 6.83
C SER A 381 -20.52 5.05 7.12
N PHE A 382 -21.34 5.20 8.17
CA PHE A 382 -21.84 6.51 8.61
C PHE A 382 -20.70 7.51 8.89
N GLN A 383 -19.60 7.08 9.53
CA GLN A 383 -18.44 7.92 9.80
C GLN A 383 -17.68 8.38 8.53
N LEU A 384 -17.93 7.76 7.37
CA LEU A 384 -17.28 8.10 6.09
C LEU A 384 -18.00 9.19 5.29
N LEU A 385 -19.28 9.46 5.57
CA LEU A 385 -20.08 10.46 4.85
C LEU A 385 -19.46 11.89 4.95
N GLY A 386 -18.89 12.24 6.11
CA GLY A 386 -18.26 13.55 6.29
C GLY A 386 -17.52 13.73 7.61
N ARG A 387 -16.80 14.86 7.71
CA ARG A 387 -15.97 15.24 8.88
C ARG A 387 -16.80 15.31 10.18
N TRP A 388 -18.06 15.72 10.10
CA TRP A 388 -18.98 15.78 11.24
C TRP A 388 -19.40 14.38 11.72
N MET A 389 -19.79 13.49 10.80
CA MET A 389 -20.24 12.13 11.19
C MET A 389 -19.11 11.30 11.81
N ARG A 390 -17.86 11.52 11.39
CA ARG A 390 -16.66 10.92 11.99
C ARG A 390 -16.41 11.35 13.44
N LYS A 391 -16.87 12.53 13.87
CA LYS A 391 -16.68 13.00 15.25
C LYS A 391 -17.50 12.20 16.27
N LEU A 392 -18.56 11.51 15.81
CA LEU A 392 -19.41 10.66 16.64
C LEU A 392 -18.86 9.22 16.66
N PRO A 393 -18.81 8.56 17.82
CA PRO A 393 -18.23 7.22 17.96
C PRO A 393 -19.09 6.15 17.28
N ARG A 394 -18.48 5.02 16.91
CA ARG A 394 -19.14 3.87 16.25
C ARG A 394 -20.43 3.46 16.97
N ILE A 395 -20.39 3.37 18.29
CA ILE A 395 -21.51 3.07 19.20
C ILE A 395 -22.78 3.88 18.88
N PHE A 396 -22.63 5.19 18.66
CA PHE A 396 -23.77 6.06 18.37
C PHE A 396 -24.43 5.67 17.05
N TRP A 397 -23.63 5.41 16.01
CA TRP A 397 -24.13 4.99 14.71
C TRP A 397 -24.70 3.57 14.71
N THR A 398 -24.18 2.67 15.56
CA THR A 398 -24.79 1.37 15.83
C THR A 398 -26.20 1.54 16.39
N VAL A 399 -26.39 2.31 17.46
CA VAL A 399 -27.72 2.55 18.07
C VAL A 399 -28.69 3.18 17.06
N VAL A 400 -28.23 4.20 16.31
CA VAL A 400 -29.04 4.85 15.26
C VAL A 400 -29.42 3.87 14.16
N GLY A 401 -28.50 3.03 13.69
CA GLY A 401 -28.76 2.01 12.68
C GLY A 401 -29.84 1.02 13.11
N VAL A 402 -29.73 0.48 14.34
CA VAL A 402 -30.73 -0.43 14.90
C VAL A 402 -32.10 0.22 14.98
N ILE A 403 -32.19 1.47 15.46
CA ILE A 403 -33.47 2.21 15.54
C ILE A 403 -34.07 2.37 14.14
N ILE A 404 -33.29 2.78 13.14
CA ILE A 404 -33.76 2.97 11.76
C ILE A 404 -34.35 1.68 11.20
N TYR A 405 -33.58 0.58 11.20
CA TYR A 405 -34.06 -0.64 10.58
C TYR A 405 -35.23 -1.28 11.35
N THR A 406 -35.28 -1.11 12.68
CA THR A 406 -36.38 -1.63 13.52
C THR A 406 -37.68 -0.87 13.25
N VAL A 407 -37.63 0.47 13.17
CA VAL A 407 -38.81 1.27 12.82
C VAL A 407 -39.30 0.93 11.42
N CYS A 408 -38.40 0.79 10.45
CA CYS A 408 -38.74 0.38 9.09
C CYS A 408 -39.31 -1.05 9.04
N ALA A 409 -38.80 -2.00 9.83
CA ALA A 409 -39.32 -3.36 9.95
C ALA A 409 -40.75 -3.36 10.51
N CYS A 410 -41.00 -2.63 11.59
CA CYS A 410 -42.33 -2.49 12.17
C CYS A 410 -43.33 -1.85 11.20
N ALA A 411 -42.90 -0.89 10.38
CA ALA A 411 -43.74 -0.26 9.36
C ALA A 411 -44.00 -1.17 8.15
N GLY A 412 -42.94 -1.77 7.59
CA GLY A 412 -42.97 -2.59 6.38
C GLY A 412 -43.45 -4.04 6.58
N ARG A 413 -43.83 -4.42 7.80
CA ARG A 413 -44.17 -5.80 8.20
C ARG A 413 -45.17 -6.55 7.31
N ASN A 414 -46.07 -5.84 6.63
CA ASN A 414 -47.09 -6.42 5.74
C ASN A 414 -46.62 -6.56 4.28
N HIS A 415 -45.49 -5.95 3.91
CA HIS A 415 -44.97 -5.87 2.54
C HIS A 415 -43.58 -6.51 2.41
N LEU A 416 -43.22 -7.43 3.33
CA LEU A 416 -41.87 -8.02 3.42
C LEU A 416 -41.36 -8.55 2.08
N PHE A 417 -42.21 -9.25 1.32
CA PHE A 417 -41.83 -9.85 0.03
C PHE A 417 -41.50 -8.80 -1.04
N GLU A 418 -42.39 -7.81 -1.21
CA GLU A 418 -42.19 -6.69 -2.13
C GLU A 418 -40.96 -5.86 -1.74
N VAL A 419 -40.77 -5.61 -0.44
CA VAL A 419 -39.58 -4.93 0.09
C VAL A 419 -38.34 -5.73 -0.25
N PHE A 420 -38.31 -7.03 0.02
CA PHE A 420 -37.15 -7.89 -0.20
C PHE A 420 -36.74 -8.00 -1.68
N GLN A 421 -37.69 -8.28 -2.58
CA GLN A 421 -37.45 -8.40 -4.02
C GLN A 421 -36.89 -7.10 -4.61
N ASN A 422 -37.61 -5.98 -4.44
CA ASN A 422 -37.25 -4.69 -5.05
C ASN A 422 -35.93 -4.13 -4.51
N PHE A 423 -35.65 -4.38 -3.24
CA PHE A 423 -34.48 -3.87 -2.55
C PHE A 423 -33.21 -4.62 -2.94
N LEU A 424 -33.28 -5.96 -2.97
CA LEU A 424 -32.10 -6.78 -3.18
C LEU A 424 -31.50 -6.63 -4.58
N ALA A 425 -32.33 -6.61 -5.63
CA ALA A 425 -31.83 -6.46 -6.99
C ALA A 425 -31.18 -5.08 -7.21
N LEU A 426 -31.82 -4.00 -6.71
CA LEU A 426 -31.33 -2.63 -6.80
C LEU A 426 -29.92 -2.46 -6.20
N LEU A 427 -29.64 -3.17 -5.12
CA LEU A 427 -28.35 -3.10 -4.43
C LEU A 427 -27.26 -3.91 -5.14
N GLY A 428 -27.60 -5.08 -5.69
CA GLY A 428 -26.66 -5.85 -6.52
C GLY A 428 -26.09 -5.04 -7.68
N TYR A 429 -26.92 -4.19 -8.32
CA TYR A 429 -26.52 -3.37 -9.47
C TYR A 429 -25.32 -2.46 -9.17
N PHE A 430 -25.32 -1.70 -8.06
CA PHE A 430 -24.19 -0.81 -7.77
C PHE A 430 -22.95 -1.58 -7.30
N VAL A 431 -23.13 -2.74 -6.66
CA VAL A 431 -22.02 -3.57 -6.18
C VAL A 431 -21.23 -4.14 -7.35
N VAL A 432 -21.89 -4.66 -8.40
CA VAL A 432 -21.17 -5.16 -9.58
C VAL A 432 -20.45 -4.05 -10.35
N ILE A 433 -21.01 -2.84 -10.41
CA ILE A 433 -20.34 -1.66 -10.97
C ILE A 433 -19.07 -1.33 -10.17
N TYR A 434 -19.18 -1.31 -8.83
CA TYR A 434 -18.04 -1.07 -7.95
C TYR A 434 -16.95 -2.13 -8.08
N ILE A 435 -17.32 -3.40 -8.25
CA ILE A 435 -16.39 -4.52 -8.50
C ILE A 435 -15.70 -4.35 -9.85
N ALA A 436 -16.42 -4.05 -10.94
CA ALA A 436 -15.84 -3.83 -12.27
C ALA A 436 -14.76 -2.74 -12.24
N ILE A 437 -15.11 -1.55 -11.73
CA ILE A 437 -14.20 -0.41 -11.57
C ILE A 437 -12.99 -0.76 -10.70
N THR A 438 -13.20 -1.54 -9.62
CA THR A 438 -12.11 -1.93 -8.70
C THR A 438 -11.15 -2.94 -9.31
N LEU A 439 -11.66 -3.94 -10.04
CA LEU A 439 -10.84 -4.91 -10.78
C LEU A 439 -9.99 -4.21 -11.85
N GLU A 440 -10.58 -3.27 -12.59
CA GLU A 440 -9.90 -2.56 -13.67
C GLU A 440 -8.86 -1.56 -13.14
N GLU A 441 -9.17 -0.81 -12.08
CA GLU A 441 -8.17 0.05 -11.42
C GLU A 441 -6.99 -0.79 -10.88
N GLU A 442 -7.22 -1.98 -10.30
CA GLU A 442 -6.11 -2.84 -9.84
C GLU A 442 -5.31 -3.46 -11.02
N PHE A 443 -5.97 -4.11 -11.97
CA PHE A 443 -5.30 -4.92 -12.99
C PHE A 443 -4.86 -4.16 -14.25
N ILE A 444 -5.49 -3.02 -14.58
CA ILE A 444 -5.12 -2.19 -15.74
C ILE A 444 -4.24 -1.02 -15.28
N PHE A 445 -4.70 -0.23 -14.31
CA PHE A 445 -4.05 1.06 -13.97
C PHE A 445 -3.01 0.96 -12.86
N ARG A 446 -3.21 0.11 -11.85
CA ARG A 446 -2.33 0.03 -10.66
C ARG A 446 -1.43 -1.21 -10.59
N ARG A 447 -1.48 -2.09 -11.60
CA ARG A 447 -0.75 -3.37 -11.63
C ARG A 447 0.75 -3.26 -11.33
N LYS A 448 1.38 -2.11 -11.62
CA LYS A 448 2.79 -1.81 -11.32
C LYS A 448 2.99 -0.81 -10.18
N SER A 449 2.07 0.14 -9.97
CA SER A 449 2.22 1.21 -8.98
C SER A 449 1.72 0.83 -7.58
N GLY A 450 0.82 -0.15 -7.48
CA GLY A 450 0.13 -0.50 -6.23
C GLY A 450 -0.74 0.64 -5.66
N TYR A 451 -0.86 0.62 -4.33
CA TYR A 451 -1.69 1.52 -3.53
C TYR A 451 -0.91 2.09 -2.35
N ASP A 452 -0.88 3.42 -2.20
CA ASP A 452 -0.43 4.09 -0.97
C ASP A 452 -1.54 4.05 0.09
N TRP A 453 -1.57 2.98 0.90
CA TRP A 453 -2.59 2.80 1.94
C TRP A 453 -2.52 3.83 3.08
N ALA A 454 -1.44 4.62 3.20
CA ALA A 454 -1.33 5.67 4.21
C ALA A 454 -2.09 6.95 3.79
N ALA A 455 -2.24 7.21 2.48
CA ALA A 455 -2.98 8.35 1.94
C ALA A 455 -4.51 8.33 2.17
N TRP A 456 -5.05 7.35 2.91
CA TRP A 456 -6.49 7.02 2.99
C TRP A 456 -7.42 8.17 3.37
N ASN A 457 -6.91 9.20 4.04
CA ASN A 457 -7.65 10.37 4.50
C ASN A 457 -7.18 11.71 3.87
N ASP A 458 -6.32 11.67 2.86
CA ASP A 458 -5.82 12.87 2.16
C ASP A 458 -6.49 13.02 0.78
N PRO A 459 -7.41 14.01 0.60
CA PRO A 459 -8.08 14.24 -0.67
C PRO A 459 -7.12 14.62 -1.81
N LYS A 460 -5.94 15.18 -1.52
CA LYS A 460 -4.96 15.59 -2.54
C LYS A 460 -4.23 14.38 -3.15
N LYS A 461 -3.96 13.36 -2.33
CA LYS A 461 -3.25 12.14 -2.75
C LYS A 461 -4.16 11.13 -3.43
N LEU A 462 -5.45 11.10 -3.09
CA LEU A 462 -6.44 10.19 -3.68
C LEU A 462 -6.89 10.66 -5.09
N PRO A 463 -7.57 9.82 -5.90
CA PRO A 463 -8.15 10.25 -7.16
C PRO A 463 -9.34 11.22 -6.95
N LEU A 464 -9.60 12.09 -7.94
CA LEU A 464 -10.87 12.81 -8.01
C LEU A 464 -12.03 11.84 -8.28
N GLY A 465 -11.84 10.91 -9.24
CA GLY A 465 -12.77 9.82 -9.52
C GLY A 465 -13.82 10.16 -10.58
N ILE A 466 -13.56 11.14 -11.44
CA ILE A 466 -14.49 11.56 -12.50
C ILE A 466 -14.74 10.41 -13.46
N ALA A 467 -13.69 9.66 -13.85
CA ALA A 467 -13.85 8.46 -14.68
C ALA A 467 -14.71 7.40 -14.00
N ALA A 468 -14.47 7.14 -12.71
CA ALA A 468 -15.22 6.16 -11.94
C ALA A 468 -16.69 6.59 -11.76
N PHE A 469 -16.95 7.87 -11.52
CA PHE A 469 -18.30 8.41 -11.41
C PHE A 469 -19.08 8.30 -12.74
N VAL A 470 -18.47 8.68 -13.86
CA VAL A 470 -19.12 8.59 -15.18
C VAL A 470 -19.36 7.12 -15.56
N ALA A 471 -18.38 6.23 -15.35
CA ALA A 471 -18.58 4.79 -15.56
C ALA A 471 -19.64 4.20 -14.64
N PHE A 472 -19.76 4.69 -13.40
CA PHE A 472 -20.80 4.30 -12.45
C PHE A 472 -22.19 4.74 -12.91
N CYS A 473 -22.33 5.96 -13.43
CA CYS A 473 -23.57 6.42 -14.07
C CYS A 473 -23.91 5.58 -15.32
N VAL A 474 -22.94 5.25 -16.16
CA VAL A 474 -23.14 4.40 -17.35
C VAL A 474 -23.60 2.99 -16.96
N GLY A 475 -23.00 2.39 -15.93
CA GLY A 475 -23.47 1.13 -15.35
C GLY A 475 -24.91 1.22 -14.83
N TRP A 476 -25.28 2.31 -14.17
CA TRP A 476 -26.66 2.55 -13.73
C TRP A 476 -27.66 2.70 -14.89
N VAL A 477 -27.27 3.29 -16.02
CA VAL A 477 -28.12 3.30 -17.23
C VAL A 477 -28.34 1.86 -17.72
N GLY A 478 -27.29 1.03 -17.74
CA GLY A 478 -27.41 -0.41 -18.03
C GLY A 478 -28.37 -1.13 -17.08
N ALA A 479 -28.23 -0.89 -15.77
CA ALA A 479 -29.13 -1.43 -14.75
C ALA A 479 -30.60 -1.03 -14.98
N VAL A 480 -30.87 0.26 -15.17
CA VAL A 480 -32.22 0.81 -15.37
C VAL A 480 -32.85 0.28 -16.66
N LEU A 481 -32.08 0.12 -17.74
CA LEU A 481 -32.63 -0.43 -18.99
C LEU A 481 -32.95 -1.94 -18.88
N GLY A 482 -32.20 -2.68 -18.06
CA GLY A 482 -32.33 -4.13 -17.88
C GLY A 482 -33.21 -4.60 -16.73
N MET A 483 -33.51 -3.76 -15.73
CA MET A 483 -34.16 -4.22 -14.50
C MET A 483 -35.62 -4.62 -14.70
N TRP A 484 -36.06 -5.62 -13.93
CA TRP A 484 -37.45 -6.02 -13.79
C TRP A 484 -37.86 -5.96 -12.31
N GLN A 485 -38.44 -4.83 -11.91
CA GLN A 485 -38.87 -4.55 -10.53
C GLN A 485 -40.34 -4.13 -10.51
N THR A 486 -41.01 -4.26 -9.35
CA THR A 486 -42.46 -3.97 -9.27
C THR A 486 -42.78 -2.49 -9.45
N TYR A 487 -41.85 -1.60 -9.09
CA TYR A 487 -41.97 -0.15 -9.28
C TYR A 487 -41.54 0.34 -10.67
N PHE A 488 -40.68 -0.42 -11.38
CA PHE A 488 -40.18 -0.06 -12.69
C PHE A 488 -39.62 -1.27 -13.45
N THR A 489 -40.01 -1.40 -14.72
CA THR A 489 -39.45 -2.38 -15.65
C THR A 489 -38.79 -1.66 -16.82
N GLY A 490 -37.50 -1.89 -17.01
CA GLY A 490 -36.72 -1.31 -18.10
C GLY A 490 -37.12 -1.82 -19.48
N PRO A 491 -36.83 -1.09 -20.57
CA PRO A 491 -37.20 -1.51 -21.92
C PRO A 491 -36.63 -2.87 -22.34
N LEU A 492 -35.42 -3.23 -21.89
CA LEU A 492 -34.81 -4.53 -22.14
C LEU A 492 -35.42 -5.61 -21.24
N GLY A 493 -35.79 -5.27 -20.01
CA GLY A 493 -36.49 -6.16 -19.09
C GLY A 493 -37.89 -6.58 -19.55
N LYS A 494 -38.49 -5.87 -20.52
CA LYS A 494 -39.80 -6.20 -21.14
C LYS A 494 -39.71 -7.09 -22.38
N THR A 495 -38.51 -7.56 -22.76
CA THR A 495 -38.30 -8.23 -24.05
C THR A 495 -38.74 -9.69 -24.12
N VAL A 496 -38.97 -10.35 -22.99
CA VAL A 496 -39.30 -11.78 -22.90
C VAL A 496 -40.34 -12.03 -21.80
N GLY A 497 -41.38 -12.79 -22.11
CA GLY A 497 -42.35 -13.30 -21.13
C GLY A 497 -43.02 -12.22 -20.27
N PHE A 498 -43.19 -12.51 -18.98
CA PHE A 498 -43.61 -11.53 -17.96
C PHE A 498 -42.50 -10.52 -17.59
N GLY A 499 -41.26 -10.82 -17.98
CA GLY A 499 -40.10 -9.95 -17.94
C GLY A 499 -38.81 -10.68 -17.59
N ILE A 500 -37.70 -9.95 -17.57
CA ILE A 500 -36.37 -10.49 -17.27
C ILE A 500 -35.52 -9.46 -16.52
N ASP A 501 -34.86 -9.84 -15.43
CA ASP A 501 -33.90 -8.95 -14.78
C ASP A 501 -32.49 -9.12 -15.37
N LEU A 502 -32.14 -8.19 -16.27
CA LEU A 502 -30.82 -8.04 -16.86
C LEU A 502 -29.98 -6.94 -16.18
N GLY A 503 -30.46 -6.37 -15.07
CA GLY A 503 -29.85 -5.21 -14.45
C GLY A 503 -28.41 -5.47 -13.99
N ILE A 504 -28.13 -6.60 -13.33
CA ILE A 504 -26.78 -6.98 -12.89
C ILE A 504 -25.79 -7.16 -14.07
N PRO A 505 -26.03 -8.04 -15.07
CA PRO A 505 -25.08 -8.26 -16.15
C PRO A 505 -24.85 -7.01 -17.02
N LEU A 506 -25.87 -6.19 -17.25
CA LEU A 506 -25.71 -4.92 -17.98
C LEU A 506 -24.94 -3.89 -17.17
N ALA A 507 -25.23 -3.75 -15.87
CA ALA A 507 -24.50 -2.85 -14.97
C ALA A 507 -23.00 -3.13 -14.93
N PHE A 508 -22.63 -4.41 -14.78
CA PHE A 508 -21.23 -4.86 -14.84
C PHE A 508 -20.61 -4.57 -16.21
N SER A 509 -21.23 -5.05 -17.29
CA SER A 509 -20.65 -4.98 -18.64
C SER A 509 -20.49 -3.55 -19.15
N TRP A 510 -21.46 -2.67 -18.87
CA TRP A 510 -21.43 -1.28 -19.36
C TRP A 510 -20.43 -0.42 -18.57
N SER A 511 -20.29 -0.65 -17.27
CA SER A 511 -19.27 0.03 -16.47
C SER A 511 -17.85 -0.42 -16.84
N ALA A 512 -17.63 -1.73 -17.04
CA ALA A 512 -16.37 -2.30 -17.51
C ALA A 512 -15.95 -1.82 -18.93
N LEU A 513 -16.92 -1.65 -19.85
CA LEU A 513 -16.61 -1.09 -21.17
C LEU A 513 -16.29 0.42 -21.11
N ALA A 514 -16.91 1.17 -20.20
CA ALA A 514 -16.74 2.62 -20.12
C ALA A 514 -15.49 3.05 -19.34
N TYR A 515 -15.19 2.40 -18.21
CA TYR A 515 -14.19 2.87 -17.25
C TYR A 515 -12.76 2.94 -17.82
N PRO A 516 -12.22 1.94 -18.56
CA PRO A 516 -10.84 1.99 -19.02
C PRO A 516 -10.55 3.17 -19.97
N GLY A 517 -11.49 3.47 -20.87
CA GLY A 517 -11.38 4.63 -21.77
C GLY A 517 -11.45 5.96 -20.99
N LEU A 518 -12.44 6.11 -20.12
CA LEU A 518 -12.62 7.30 -19.29
C LEU A 518 -11.43 7.52 -18.33
N ARG A 519 -10.89 6.46 -17.75
CA ARG A 519 -9.78 6.49 -16.79
C ARG A 519 -8.45 6.83 -17.45
N TYR A 520 -8.22 6.33 -18.67
CA TYR A 520 -7.10 6.77 -19.50
C TYR A 520 -7.17 8.29 -19.81
N LEU A 521 -8.36 8.80 -20.16
CA LEU A 521 -8.55 10.24 -20.40
C LEU A 521 -8.39 11.06 -19.11
N GLU A 522 -8.92 10.59 -17.98
CA GLU A 522 -8.76 11.25 -16.67
C GLU A 522 -7.28 11.36 -16.29
N LEU A 523 -6.51 10.28 -16.40
CA LEU A 523 -5.07 10.30 -16.11
C LEU A 523 -4.26 11.17 -17.08
N LYS A 524 -4.73 11.32 -18.33
CA LYS A 524 -4.07 12.14 -19.36
C LYS A 524 -4.35 13.65 -19.22
N PHE A 525 -5.56 14.03 -18.81
CA PHE A 525 -5.99 15.43 -18.77
C PHE A 525 -6.06 16.03 -17.36
N ILE A 526 -6.09 15.20 -16.33
CA ILE A 526 -6.00 15.64 -14.94
C ILE A 526 -4.59 15.32 -14.45
N GLU A 527 -3.65 16.20 -14.81
CA GLU A 527 -2.27 16.13 -14.33
C GLU A 527 -2.25 16.03 -12.81
N LYS A 528 -1.62 14.99 -12.29
CA LYS A 528 -1.20 14.94 -10.89
C LYS A 528 0.12 15.64 -10.74
N ASP A 529 0.05 16.97 -10.80
CA ASP A 529 1.08 17.87 -10.30
C ASP A 529 1.54 17.39 -8.94
N ILE A 530 2.85 17.14 -8.79
CA ILE A 530 3.46 16.72 -7.54
C ILE A 530 4.10 17.97 -6.92
N PRO A 531 3.40 18.72 -6.05
CA PRO A 531 4.00 19.84 -5.36
C PRO A 531 5.06 19.35 -4.37
N THR A 532 6.20 20.01 -4.36
CA THR A 532 7.35 19.73 -3.48
C THR A 532 8.16 21.00 -3.26
N ARG A 533 9.09 21.00 -2.31
CA ARG A 533 10.05 22.10 -2.11
C ARG A 533 11.37 21.79 -2.82
N ALA A 534 11.92 22.79 -3.49
CA ALA A 534 13.22 22.73 -4.15
C ALA A 534 14.05 23.99 -3.91
N LEU A 535 15.38 23.86 -3.96
CA LEU A 535 16.32 24.97 -3.91
C LEU A 535 16.59 25.45 -5.34
N VAL A 536 15.87 26.50 -5.74
CA VAL A 536 15.91 27.10 -7.08
C VAL A 536 16.94 28.23 -7.12
N VAL A 537 17.73 28.31 -8.20
CA VAL A 537 18.56 29.47 -8.53
C VAL A 537 17.92 30.22 -9.69
N ASP A 538 17.75 31.53 -9.58
CA ASP A 538 17.06 32.36 -10.59
C ASP A 538 17.99 32.86 -11.71
N GLU A 539 19.29 33.00 -11.46
CA GLU A 539 20.25 33.64 -12.37
C GLU A 539 21.69 33.13 -12.15
N PRO A 540 22.60 33.27 -13.15
CA PRO A 540 24.00 32.86 -13.00
C PRO A 540 24.70 33.56 -11.82
N GLY A 541 25.14 32.77 -10.83
CA GLY A 541 25.81 33.28 -9.63
C GLY A 541 24.87 33.78 -8.52
N GLY A 542 23.54 33.70 -8.71
CA GLY A 542 22.55 33.99 -7.67
C GLY A 542 22.57 32.98 -6.52
N SER A 543 21.92 33.35 -5.41
CA SER A 543 21.75 32.46 -4.25
C SER A 543 20.69 31.39 -4.48
N PHE A 544 20.81 30.27 -3.77
CA PHE A 544 19.78 29.24 -3.73
C PHE A 544 18.58 29.71 -2.91
N ARG A 545 17.37 29.55 -3.44
CA ARG A 545 16.13 29.95 -2.77
C ARG A 545 15.19 28.77 -2.65
N LEU A 546 14.82 28.42 -1.42
CA LEU A 546 13.85 27.36 -1.17
C LEU A 546 12.46 27.84 -1.62
N ARG A 547 11.86 27.14 -2.58
CA ARG A 547 10.55 27.46 -3.17
C ARG A 547 9.70 26.21 -3.32
N GLU A 548 8.39 26.39 -3.34
CA GLU A 548 7.50 25.39 -3.91
C GLU A 548 7.74 25.29 -5.42
N VAL A 549 7.87 24.06 -5.90
CA VAL A 549 7.87 23.69 -7.31
C VAL A 549 6.85 22.58 -7.53
N ILE A 550 6.43 22.43 -8.77
CA ILE A 550 5.58 21.34 -9.22
C ILE A 550 6.45 20.44 -10.09
N LEU A 551 6.43 19.14 -9.81
CA LEU A 551 6.94 18.14 -10.74
C LEU A 551 5.79 17.61 -11.59
N ASP A 552 6.08 17.34 -12.86
CA ASP A 552 5.18 16.62 -13.76
C ASP A 552 4.97 15.16 -13.30
N GLU A 553 4.24 14.35 -14.08
CA GLU A 553 4.18 12.91 -13.80
C GLU A 553 5.50 12.17 -14.11
N VAL A 554 5.76 11.08 -13.37
CA VAL A 554 6.88 10.16 -13.61
C VAL A 554 6.63 9.37 -14.91
N ARG A 555 7.48 9.57 -15.91
CA ARG A 555 7.45 8.88 -17.20
C ARG A 555 7.96 7.44 -17.10
N ARG A 556 7.84 6.70 -18.19
CA ARG A 556 8.06 5.25 -18.25
C ARG A 556 9.45 4.77 -17.79
N ASN A 557 10.48 5.59 -18.03
CA ASN A 557 11.89 5.33 -17.70
C ASN A 557 12.41 6.15 -16.50
N GLU A 558 11.51 6.76 -15.74
CA GLU A 558 11.83 7.64 -14.61
C GLU A 558 11.41 7.02 -13.28
N VAL A 559 11.95 7.57 -12.19
CA VAL A 559 11.63 7.23 -10.80
C VAL A 559 11.39 8.53 -10.02
N LEU A 560 10.59 8.52 -8.96
CA LEU A 560 10.44 9.65 -8.02
C LEU A 560 11.14 9.33 -6.69
N ASP A 561 12.03 10.21 -6.24
CA ASP A 561 12.95 9.98 -5.11
C ASP A 561 13.13 11.21 -4.20
N LEU A 562 13.59 11.03 -2.96
CA LEU A 562 14.07 12.08 -2.02
C LEU A 562 15.58 12.28 -2.21
N VAL A 563 16.11 13.52 -2.09
CA VAL A 563 17.38 13.81 -2.79
C VAL A 563 18.27 14.94 -2.22
N VAL A 564 19.59 14.92 -2.49
CA VAL A 564 20.63 15.76 -1.84
C VAL A 564 21.78 16.26 -2.77
N GLN A 565 22.31 17.49 -2.56
CA GLN A 565 23.58 18.21 -2.97
C GLN A 565 24.34 17.86 -4.32
N GLU A 566 25.25 18.64 -4.98
CA GLU A 566 25.63 20.08 -5.05
C GLU A 566 25.70 20.57 -6.54
N GLY A 567 26.21 21.78 -6.85
CA GLY A 567 26.98 22.09 -8.09
C GLY A 567 26.33 22.92 -9.21
N GLY A 568 26.97 23.99 -9.68
CA GLY A 568 26.50 24.87 -10.77
C GLY A 568 27.33 24.81 -12.06
N MET A 569 26.70 25.07 -13.22
CA MET A 569 27.30 25.07 -14.57
C MET A 569 26.43 25.88 -15.58
N PRO A 570 26.93 26.21 -16.79
CA PRO A 570 26.22 27.14 -17.70
C PRO A 570 24.93 26.58 -18.30
N GLY A 571 24.09 27.49 -18.83
CA GLY A 571 22.81 27.23 -19.50
C GLY A 571 21.68 28.10 -18.94
N PRO A 572 20.42 27.85 -19.34
CA PRO A 572 19.28 28.68 -18.94
C PRO A 572 18.93 28.51 -17.45
N PHE A 573 18.35 29.57 -16.90
CA PHE A 573 17.81 29.69 -15.54
C PHE A 573 16.34 30.16 -15.62
N PRO A 574 15.48 29.90 -14.60
CA PRO A 574 15.78 29.32 -13.30
C PRO A 574 16.14 27.82 -13.37
N ALA A 575 16.85 27.32 -12.36
CA ALA A 575 17.33 25.93 -12.31
C ALA A 575 17.33 25.29 -10.91
N VAL A 576 17.10 23.98 -10.84
CA VAL A 576 17.34 23.10 -9.69
C VAL A 576 18.55 22.22 -9.99
N PHE A 577 19.56 22.28 -9.13
CA PHE A 577 20.83 21.56 -9.28
C PHE A 577 20.86 20.27 -8.43
N GLY A 578 22.05 19.74 -8.16
CA GLY A 578 22.25 18.56 -7.32
C GLY A 578 22.46 17.27 -8.09
N HIS A 579 23.47 16.51 -7.67
CA HIS A 579 23.97 15.32 -8.35
C HIS A 579 24.53 14.20 -7.43
N GLU A 580 24.32 14.28 -6.12
CA GLU A 580 24.77 13.32 -5.11
C GLU A 580 23.59 12.86 -4.22
N GLY A 581 22.50 12.44 -4.87
CA GLY A 581 21.26 12.05 -4.23
C GLY A 581 21.25 10.70 -3.53
N ALA A 582 20.33 10.56 -2.57
CA ALA A 582 19.96 9.28 -1.97
C ALA A 582 18.58 9.39 -1.29
N GLY A 583 17.75 8.36 -1.43
CA GLY A 583 16.38 8.40 -0.91
C GLY A 583 15.62 7.07 -1.01
N VAL A 584 14.30 7.19 -1.14
CA VAL A 584 13.32 6.10 -1.13
C VAL A 584 12.40 6.23 -2.34
N VAL A 585 12.35 5.20 -3.18
CA VAL A 585 11.51 5.15 -4.38
C VAL A 585 10.03 5.32 -4.02
N ARG A 586 9.41 6.42 -4.46
CA ARG A 586 7.98 6.73 -4.24
C ARG A 586 7.07 6.31 -5.40
N ARG A 587 7.58 6.31 -6.63
CA ARG A 587 6.88 5.86 -7.85
C ARG A 587 7.92 5.41 -8.87
N VAL A 588 7.60 4.36 -9.62
CA VAL A 588 8.39 3.85 -10.74
C VAL A 588 7.64 4.03 -12.06
N GLY A 589 8.36 4.33 -13.14
CA GLY A 589 7.86 4.31 -14.50
C GLY A 589 7.51 2.90 -14.99
N SER A 590 6.65 2.79 -16.00
CA SER A 590 6.17 1.49 -16.51
C SER A 590 7.25 0.56 -17.03
N ASP A 591 8.39 1.09 -17.48
CA ASP A 591 9.45 0.33 -18.14
C ASP A 591 10.59 -0.01 -17.16
N VAL A 592 10.50 0.47 -15.92
CA VAL A 592 11.36 0.11 -14.80
C VAL A 592 10.92 -1.24 -14.23
N SER A 593 11.84 -2.21 -14.20
CA SER A 593 11.58 -3.61 -13.78
C SER A 593 12.43 -4.10 -12.61
N HIS A 594 13.48 -3.35 -12.23
CA HIS A 594 14.50 -3.74 -11.24
C HIS A 594 14.43 -2.90 -9.95
N LEU A 595 13.43 -2.02 -9.83
CA LEU A 595 13.13 -1.19 -8.67
C LEU A 595 11.63 -1.25 -8.38
N GLN A 596 11.26 -1.09 -7.12
CA GLN A 596 9.87 -1.03 -6.65
C GLN A 596 9.67 0.10 -5.63
N VAL A 597 8.42 0.49 -5.37
CA VAL A 597 8.09 1.48 -4.34
C VAL A 597 8.57 0.98 -2.97
N GLY A 598 9.30 1.84 -2.25
CA GLY A 598 9.92 1.51 -0.96
C GLY A 598 11.37 1.03 -1.02
N ASP A 599 11.94 0.78 -2.21
CA ASP A 599 13.37 0.51 -2.33
C ASP A 599 14.20 1.75 -1.93
N LEU A 600 15.28 1.54 -1.17
CA LEU A 600 16.28 2.56 -0.87
C LEU A 600 17.28 2.65 -2.04
N VAL A 601 17.71 3.86 -2.37
CA VAL A 601 18.55 4.11 -3.55
C VAL A 601 19.62 5.19 -3.31
N LEU A 602 20.72 5.07 -4.05
CA LEU A 602 21.76 6.09 -4.23
C LEU A 602 21.72 6.58 -5.68
N LEU A 603 21.89 7.88 -5.92
CA LEU A 603 21.81 8.48 -7.25
C LEU A 603 23.18 8.94 -7.74
N SER A 604 23.48 8.56 -8.97
CA SER A 604 24.75 8.83 -9.64
C SER A 604 24.54 9.61 -10.94
N PHE A 605 25.48 9.50 -11.88
CA PHE A 605 25.39 10.10 -13.21
C PHE A 605 24.70 9.15 -14.22
N SER A 606 24.02 9.74 -15.20
CA SER A 606 23.44 9.01 -16.33
C SER A 606 24.42 8.88 -17.50
N SER A 607 24.32 7.80 -18.28
CA SER A 607 25.13 7.60 -19.51
C SER A 607 24.28 7.10 -20.67
N CYS A 608 24.80 7.10 -21.90
CA CYS A 608 24.01 6.70 -23.07
C CYS A 608 23.72 5.20 -23.16
N MET A 609 24.39 4.37 -22.35
CA MET A 609 24.29 2.91 -22.31
C MET A 609 24.61 2.14 -23.61
N ARG A 610 24.95 2.84 -24.71
CA ARG A 610 25.09 2.24 -26.06
C ARG A 610 26.41 2.50 -26.80
N CYS A 611 27.22 3.47 -26.38
CA CYS A 611 28.54 3.70 -26.98
C CYS A 611 29.56 2.66 -26.49
N SER A 612 30.67 2.49 -27.21
CA SER A 612 31.71 1.49 -26.90
C SER A 612 32.20 1.54 -25.46
N THR A 613 32.51 2.73 -24.93
CA THR A 613 32.95 2.89 -23.53
C THR A 613 31.85 2.51 -22.52
N CYS A 614 30.57 2.75 -22.82
CA CYS A 614 29.47 2.25 -21.99
C CYS A 614 29.37 0.71 -22.02
N ALA A 615 29.55 0.09 -23.19
CA ALA A 615 29.48 -1.36 -23.37
C ALA A 615 30.63 -2.09 -22.64
N GLU A 616 31.81 -1.47 -22.59
CA GLU A 616 32.96 -1.93 -21.79
C GLU A 616 32.80 -1.70 -20.27
N GLY A 617 31.69 -1.09 -19.83
CA GLY A 617 31.48 -0.70 -18.42
C GLY A 617 32.22 0.57 -17.99
N ARG A 618 32.94 1.24 -18.89
CA ARG A 618 33.63 2.52 -18.64
C ARG A 618 32.69 3.72 -18.79
N LYS A 619 31.55 3.71 -18.08
CA LYS A 619 30.43 4.65 -18.32
C LYS A 619 30.81 6.12 -18.08
N GLY A 620 31.76 6.40 -17.19
CA GLY A 620 32.33 7.74 -17.01
C GLY A 620 33.01 8.32 -18.26
N PHE A 621 33.48 7.47 -19.18
CA PHE A 621 34.04 7.85 -20.48
C PHE A 621 33.01 7.84 -21.63
N CYS A 622 31.71 7.96 -21.31
CA CYS A 622 30.67 8.05 -22.32
C CYS A 622 30.81 9.34 -23.14
N ALA A 623 30.92 9.23 -24.47
CA ALA A 623 31.05 10.36 -25.39
C ALA A 623 29.86 11.36 -25.37
N HIS A 624 28.75 10.98 -24.73
CA HIS A 624 27.55 11.82 -24.57
C HIS A 624 27.31 12.28 -23.12
N ILE A 625 28.24 12.01 -22.19
CA ILE A 625 28.03 12.24 -20.74
C ILE A 625 27.69 13.70 -20.44
N THR A 626 28.36 14.66 -21.11
CA THR A 626 28.11 16.09 -20.94
C THR A 626 26.68 16.46 -21.33
N ASN A 627 26.22 16.07 -22.52
CA ASN A 627 24.88 16.42 -22.99
C ASN A 627 23.77 15.77 -22.16
N ILE A 628 24.01 14.55 -21.66
CA ILE A 628 23.03 13.81 -20.84
C ILE A 628 22.89 14.45 -19.45
N ASN A 629 24.00 14.79 -18.79
CA ASN A 629 23.97 15.24 -17.39
C ASN A 629 23.83 16.77 -17.25
N PHE A 630 24.09 17.54 -18.31
CA PHE A 630 23.94 19.00 -18.31
C PHE A 630 22.83 19.53 -19.23
N GLY A 631 22.10 18.65 -19.92
CA GLY A 631 21.06 19.04 -20.89
C GLY A 631 19.94 19.89 -20.30
N GLY A 632 19.52 19.64 -19.04
CA GLY A 632 18.47 20.42 -18.38
C GLY A 632 17.03 19.98 -18.67
N ALA A 633 16.86 18.87 -19.39
CA ALA A 633 15.69 18.56 -20.21
C ALA A 633 15.43 17.04 -20.24
N ARG A 634 14.19 16.62 -20.53
CA ARG A 634 13.79 15.21 -20.71
C ARG A 634 14.19 14.71 -22.10
N GLY A 635 15.49 14.67 -22.37
CA GLY A 635 16.03 14.37 -23.70
C GLY A 635 15.81 15.53 -24.67
N PHE A 636 14.73 15.47 -25.45
CA PHE A 636 14.32 16.54 -26.37
C PHE A 636 13.15 17.39 -25.84
N ASP A 637 12.50 16.96 -24.77
CA ASP A 637 11.34 17.64 -24.17
C ASP A 637 11.75 18.59 -23.04
N ASP A 638 10.84 19.49 -22.66
CA ASP A 638 11.00 20.42 -21.54
C ASP A 638 11.32 19.74 -20.20
N SER A 639 11.72 20.59 -19.25
CA SER A 639 12.12 20.15 -17.92
C SER A 639 10.94 19.65 -17.08
N PRO A 640 11.13 18.60 -16.25
CA PRO A 640 10.07 18.02 -15.40
C PRO A 640 9.64 18.91 -14.22
N ILE A 641 10.19 20.11 -14.09
CA ILE A 641 10.02 21.01 -12.94
C ILE A 641 9.45 22.33 -13.44
N ARG A 642 8.40 22.82 -12.78
CA ARG A 642 7.79 24.13 -13.04
C ARG A 642 7.50 24.89 -11.74
N LEU A 643 7.58 26.21 -11.77
CA LEU A 643 7.11 27.06 -10.67
C LEU A 643 5.56 27.07 -10.66
N PRO A 644 4.92 27.41 -9.53
CA PRO A 644 3.45 27.53 -9.44
C PRO A 644 2.79 28.55 -10.39
N ASN A 645 3.58 29.43 -11.01
CA ASN A 645 3.14 30.36 -12.05
C ASN A 645 3.20 29.77 -13.49
N GLY A 646 3.56 28.49 -13.64
CA GLY A 646 3.72 27.81 -14.94
C GLY A 646 5.08 27.99 -15.61
N GLN A 647 6.02 28.75 -15.03
CA GLN A 647 7.36 28.92 -15.60
C GLN A 647 8.19 27.63 -15.41
N HIS A 648 8.70 27.06 -16.50
CA HIS A 648 9.63 25.93 -16.42
C HIS A 648 10.92 26.30 -15.66
N VAL A 649 11.39 25.34 -14.85
CA VAL A 649 12.64 25.41 -14.11
C VAL A 649 13.53 24.28 -14.62
N ARG A 650 14.75 24.59 -15.03
CA ARG A 650 15.70 23.59 -15.53
C ARG A 650 16.01 22.55 -14.43
N GLY A 651 15.87 21.29 -14.79
CA GLY A 651 16.01 20.10 -13.97
C GLY A 651 16.82 19.02 -14.69
N GLN A 652 16.71 17.74 -14.29
CA GLN A 652 17.51 16.63 -14.86
C GLN A 652 19.05 16.86 -14.83
N PHE A 653 19.56 17.73 -13.96
CA PHE A 653 20.99 17.85 -13.72
C PHE A 653 21.51 16.50 -13.18
N PHE A 654 22.49 15.92 -13.86
CA PHE A 654 22.95 14.55 -13.64
C PHE A 654 21.88 13.44 -13.76
N GLY A 655 20.75 13.72 -14.44
CA GLY A 655 19.59 12.84 -14.47
C GLY A 655 18.83 12.78 -13.14
N GLN A 656 19.00 13.77 -12.26
CA GLN A 656 18.35 13.79 -10.94
C GLN A 656 17.86 15.19 -10.50
N SER A 657 18.67 16.24 -10.57
CA SER A 657 18.38 17.55 -9.95
C SER A 657 18.00 17.42 -8.48
N SER A 658 18.94 16.90 -7.69
CA SER A 658 18.72 16.49 -6.31
C SER A 658 18.53 17.61 -5.28
N PHE A 659 18.27 18.84 -5.69
CA PHE A 659 17.98 19.97 -4.79
C PHE A 659 16.48 20.06 -4.49
N SER A 660 15.85 18.94 -4.13
CA SER A 660 14.41 18.89 -3.85
C SER A 660 14.03 17.74 -2.93
N GLU A 661 12.97 17.91 -2.13
CA GLU A 661 12.40 16.81 -1.32
C GLU A 661 11.87 15.67 -2.21
N LEU A 662 11.45 15.99 -3.43
CA LEU A 662 11.10 15.01 -4.44
C LEU A 662 11.76 15.43 -5.75
N ALA A 663 12.49 14.53 -6.41
CA ALA A 663 12.87 14.74 -7.79
C ALA A 663 12.51 13.56 -8.66
N ILE A 664 12.27 13.87 -9.93
CA ILE A 664 12.13 12.89 -10.99
C ILE A 664 13.53 12.56 -11.48
N VAL A 665 13.90 11.29 -11.42
CA VAL A 665 15.26 10.81 -11.68
C VAL A 665 15.26 9.81 -12.82
N ASP A 666 16.27 9.89 -13.68
CA ASP A 666 16.49 8.93 -14.76
C ASP A 666 16.93 7.59 -14.15
N VAL A 667 16.25 6.49 -14.50
CA VAL A 667 16.55 5.16 -13.94
C VAL A 667 18.02 4.74 -14.14
N ARG A 668 18.72 5.29 -15.16
CA ARG A 668 20.14 4.98 -15.43
C ARG A 668 21.10 5.52 -14.38
N SER A 669 20.73 6.57 -13.64
CA SER A 669 21.50 7.10 -12.50
C SER A 669 21.21 6.38 -11.19
N VAL A 670 20.13 5.59 -11.09
CA VAL A 670 19.67 4.99 -9.83
C VAL A 670 20.43 3.68 -9.54
N VAL A 671 21.01 3.56 -8.35
CA VAL A 671 21.62 2.33 -7.84
C VAL A 671 20.89 1.91 -6.56
N LYS A 672 20.38 0.68 -6.52
CA LYS A 672 19.70 0.14 -5.33
C LYS A 672 20.67 -0.02 -4.17
N TYR A 673 20.20 0.29 -2.96
CA TYR A 673 20.95 0.16 -1.72
C TYR A 673 20.24 -0.79 -0.74
N ASP A 674 20.80 -1.99 -0.57
CA ASP A 674 20.33 -2.97 0.40
C ASP A 674 20.95 -2.69 1.78
N GLY A 675 20.33 -1.80 2.55
CA GLY A 675 20.81 -1.37 3.87
C GLY A 675 19.78 -0.58 4.68
N ARG A 676 20.22 0.40 5.50
CA ARG A 676 19.34 1.15 6.41
C ARG A 676 19.12 2.58 5.94
N GLU A 677 17.89 3.06 5.95
CA GLU A 677 17.52 4.41 5.50
C GLU A 677 18.34 5.52 6.17
N LYS A 678 18.62 5.39 7.48
CA LYS A 678 19.43 6.36 8.24
C LYS A 678 20.89 6.50 7.75
N ASP A 679 21.39 5.53 6.99
CA ASP A 679 22.76 5.56 6.46
C ASP A 679 22.83 6.35 5.13
N LEU A 680 21.69 6.60 4.47
CA LEU A 680 21.64 7.26 3.15
C LEU A 680 22.29 8.64 3.14
N SER A 681 22.10 9.45 4.19
CA SER A 681 22.59 10.84 4.24
C SER A 681 24.10 10.95 4.00
N PHE A 682 24.91 10.11 4.65
CA PHE A 682 26.37 10.14 4.46
C PHE A 682 26.86 9.24 3.32
N LEU A 683 26.01 8.34 2.79
CA LEU A 683 26.31 7.52 1.61
C LEU A 683 25.96 8.23 0.29
N ALA A 684 25.08 9.22 0.28
CA ALA A 684 24.66 9.94 -0.94
C ALA A 684 25.85 10.47 -1.79
N PRO A 685 26.92 11.05 -1.20
CA PRO A 685 28.10 11.50 -1.94
C PRO A 685 28.96 10.39 -2.58
N LEU A 686 28.64 9.11 -2.35
CA LEU A 686 29.17 8.00 -3.15
C LEU A 686 28.77 8.14 -4.63
N GLY A 687 27.63 8.76 -4.93
CA GLY A 687 27.09 8.92 -6.28
C GLY A 687 27.89 9.80 -7.24
N CYS A 688 28.86 10.58 -6.75
CA CYS A 688 29.77 11.36 -7.60
C CYS A 688 31.17 11.50 -6.99
N GLY A 689 31.33 12.35 -5.98
CA GLY A 689 32.66 12.80 -5.54
C GLY A 689 33.55 11.68 -5.03
N TYR A 690 33.00 10.79 -4.19
CA TYR A 690 33.78 9.69 -3.62
C TYR A 690 34.09 8.61 -4.66
N HIS A 691 33.15 8.17 -5.51
CA HIS A 691 33.49 7.20 -6.56
C HIS A 691 34.44 7.78 -7.60
N THR A 692 34.45 9.11 -7.81
CA THR A 692 35.33 9.73 -8.80
C THR A 692 36.81 9.58 -8.41
N GLY A 693 37.12 9.76 -7.12
CA GLY A 693 38.45 9.49 -6.58
C GLY A 693 38.81 8.00 -6.67
N ALA A 694 37.95 7.15 -6.09
CA ALA A 694 38.16 5.70 -6.04
C ALA A 694 38.30 5.07 -7.43
N GLY A 695 37.40 5.41 -8.36
CA GLY A 695 37.41 4.92 -9.74
C GLY A 695 38.62 5.40 -10.55
N THR A 696 39.15 6.59 -10.26
CA THR A 696 40.41 7.04 -10.89
C THR A 696 41.57 6.12 -10.50
N VAL A 697 41.61 5.63 -9.26
CA VAL A 697 42.59 4.62 -8.83
C VAL A 697 42.30 3.25 -9.46
N LEU A 698 41.07 2.73 -9.28
CA LEU A 698 40.71 1.34 -9.64
C LEU A 698 40.53 1.09 -11.14
N ASN A 699 39.98 2.05 -11.89
CA ASN A 699 39.59 1.86 -13.29
C ASN A 699 40.57 2.51 -14.26
N VAL A 700 41.22 3.62 -13.86
CA VAL A 700 42.04 4.44 -14.76
C VAL A 700 43.53 4.21 -14.54
N LEU A 701 44.05 4.41 -13.32
CA LEU A 701 45.50 4.35 -13.05
C LEU A 701 46.01 2.94 -12.75
N LYS A 702 45.24 2.14 -12.00
CA LYS A 702 45.56 0.74 -11.64
C LYS A 702 47.00 0.58 -11.10
N PRO A 703 47.35 1.29 -10.02
CA PRO A 703 48.68 1.24 -9.45
C PRO A 703 49.04 -0.18 -9.00
N LYS A 704 50.33 -0.49 -8.96
CA LYS A 704 50.83 -1.72 -8.33
C LYS A 704 51.12 -1.44 -6.85
N PRO A 705 51.19 -2.46 -5.98
CA PRO A 705 51.51 -2.24 -4.58
C PRO A 705 52.82 -1.49 -4.35
N ASN A 706 53.83 -1.68 -5.20
CA ASN A 706 55.12 -1.00 -5.12
C ASN A 706 55.16 0.38 -5.84
N SER A 707 54.02 0.92 -6.25
CA SER A 707 53.94 2.24 -6.90
C SER A 707 53.90 3.39 -5.89
N SER A 708 54.25 4.57 -6.39
CA SER A 708 54.14 5.86 -5.71
C SER A 708 53.02 6.71 -6.33
N MET A 709 52.18 7.32 -5.49
CA MET A 709 51.03 8.11 -5.92
C MET A 709 50.91 9.40 -5.10
N ALA A 710 50.89 10.55 -5.77
CA ALA A 710 50.54 11.82 -5.14
C ALA A 710 49.12 12.26 -5.48
N VAL A 711 48.37 12.68 -4.47
CA VAL A 711 47.03 13.24 -4.60
C VAL A 711 47.10 14.74 -4.30
N PHE A 712 46.84 15.55 -5.33
CA PHE A 712 46.83 17.00 -5.22
C PHE A 712 45.39 17.47 -4.94
N GLY A 713 45.22 18.16 -3.81
CA GLY A 713 43.93 18.54 -3.24
C GLY A 713 43.33 17.43 -2.39
N LEU A 714 42.96 17.75 -1.15
CA LEU A 714 42.39 16.81 -0.17
C LEU A 714 40.93 17.17 0.14
N GLY A 715 40.17 17.49 -0.91
CA GLY A 715 38.70 17.47 -0.85
C GLY A 715 38.14 16.05 -0.85
N ALA A 716 36.82 15.91 -0.90
CA ALA A 716 36.15 14.60 -0.92
C ALA A 716 36.69 13.63 -1.99
N VAL A 717 36.95 14.14 -3.21
CA VAL A 717 37.51 13.36 -4.32
C VAL A 717 38.94 12.88 -4.02
N GLY A 718 39.80 13.76 -3.53
CA GLY A 718 41.20 13.43 -3.22
C GLY A 718 41.33 12.46 -2.05
N LEU A 719 40.57 12.68 -0.98
CA LEU A 719 40.54 11.76 0.16
C LEU A 719 39.99 10.39 -0.22
N ALA A 720 39.00 10.32 -1.13
CA ALA A 720 38.56 9.04 -1.69
C ALA A 720 39.67 8.33 -2.47
N ALA A 721 40.36 9.02 -3.37
CA ALA A 721 41.49 8.45 -4.10
C ALA A 721 42.60 7.95 -3.17
N LEU A 722 42.93 8.71 -2.13
CA LEU A 722 43.90 8.36 -1.09
C LEU A 722 43.50 7.09 -0.33
N MET A 723 42.27 7.02 0.18
CA MET A 723 41.77 5.84 0.89
C MET A 723 41.75 4.61 -0.02
N THR A 724 41.35 4.76 -1.28
CA THR A 724 41.38 3.65 -2.25
C THR A 724 42.80 3.22 -2.58
N ALA A 725 43.75 4.13 -2.77
CA ALA A 725 45.17 3.79 -2.98
C ALA A 725 45.75 2.97 -1.82
N LYS A 726 45.39 3.33 -0.57
CA LYS A 726 45.76 2.54 0.62
C LYS A 726 45.14 1.14 0.60
N ASN A 727 43.86 1.02 0.24
CA ASN A 727 43.17 -0.26 0.20
C ASN A 727 43.72 -1.19 -0.89
N GLU A 728 44.22 -0.61 -1.99
CA GLU A 728 44.98 -1.31 -3.05
C GLU A 728 46.47 -1.52 -2.69
N ASN A 729 46.88 -1.23 -1.45
CA ASN A 729 48.23 -1.43 -0.90
C ASN A 729 49.33 -0.65 -1.64
N VAL A 730 49.03 0.53 -2.17
CA VAL A 730 50.03 1.45 -2.75
C VAL A 730 51.02 1.87 -1.66
N GLN A 731 52.31 1.59 -1.87
CA GLN A 731 53.38 1.74 -0.89
C GLN A 731 53.59 3.19 -0.47
N ASP A 732 53.65 4.11 -1.45
CA ASP A 732 53.97 5.51 -1.20
C ASP A 732 52.78 6.41 -1.61
N ILE A 733 52.11 6.99 -0.63
CA ILE A 733 50.90 7.80 -0.81
C ILE A 733 51.18 9.21 -0.29
N ILE A 734 51.37 10.15 -1.23
CA ILE A 734 51.70 11.54 -0.94
C ILE A 734 50.43 12.39 -0.97
N ALA A 735 50.10 13.02 0.16
CA ALA A 735 48.95 13.92 0.28
C ALA A 735 49.39 15.39 0.18
N VAL A 736 48.78 16.16 -0.73
CA VAL A 736 49.17 17.56 -0.99
C VAL A 736 47.95 18.47 -0.89
N ASP A 737 48.02 19.49 -0.02
CA ASP A 737 46.99 20.53 0.11
C ASP A 737 47.65 21.83 0.64
N ILE A 738 46.85 22.81 1.04
CA ILE A 738 47.24 24.07 1.69
C ILE A 738 46.59 24.24 3.08
N VAL A 739 45.71 23.30 3.48
CA VAL A 739 44.98 23.31 4.75
C VAL A 739 45.52 22.21 5.68
N LYS A 740 46.17 22.63 6.79
CA LYS A 740 46.83 21.73 7.75
C LYS A 740 45.92 20.60 8.26
N SER A 741 44.67 20.89 8.61
CA SER A 741 43.73 19.88 9.14
C SER A 741 43.37 18.80 8.12
N LYS A 742 43.40 19.11 6.81
CA LYS A 742 43.22 18.10 5.76
C LYS A 742 44.43 17.18 5.62
N LEU A 743 45.64 17.71 5.79
CA LEU A 743 46.88 16.93 5.80
C LEU A 743 46.94 16.01 7.03
N GLU A 744 46.56 16.51 8.21
CA GLU A 744 46.43 15.71 9.44
C GLU A 744 45.41 14.58 9.28
N LEU A 745 44.25 14.87 8.68
CA LEU A 745 43.26 13.86 8.36
C LEU A 745 43.78 12.84 7.33
N ALA A 746 44.39 13.30 6.23
CA ALA A 746 44.97 12.43 5.21
C ALA A 746 46.04 11.49 5.76
N SER A 747 46.88 11.96 6.69
CA SER A 747 47.82 11.11 7.42
C SER A 747 47.11 10.02 8.24
N SER A 748 46.08 10.38 9.02
CA SER A 748 45.31 9.36 9.77
C SER A 748 44.54 8.38 8.87
N LEU A 749 44.14 8.82 7.67
CA LEU A 749 43.51 7.97 6.66
C LEU A 749 44.50 7.09 5.90
N GLY A 750 45.80 7.41 5.86
CA GLY A 750 46.85 6.53 5.33
C GLY A 750 47.89 7.16 4.38
N ALA A 751 48.00 8.48 4.30
CA ALA A 751 49.13 9.10 3.61
C ALA A 751 50.45 8.76 4.30
N THR A 752 51.45 8.32 3.55
CA THR A 752 52.81 8.06 4.05
C THR A 752 53.66 9.33 4.09
N TYR A 753 53.32 10.33 3.26
CA TYR A 753 53.97 11.64 3.25
C TYR A 753 52.93 12.76 3.00
N CYS A 754 53.14 13.93 3.57
CA CYS A 754 52.22 15.07 3.50
C CYS A 754 53.01 16.35 3.18
N VAL A 755 52.55 17.12 2.19
CA VAL A 755 53.20 18.37 1.74
C VAL A 755 52.24 19.54 1.89
N ASP A 756 52.67 20.57 2.62
CA ASP A 756 51.95 21.84 2.74
C ASP A 756 52.45 22.79 1.65
N SER A 757 51.83 22.72 0.47
CA SER A 757 52.21 23.45 -0.73
C SER A 757 52.07 24.99 -0.62
N LYS A 758 51.66 25.50 0.54
CA LYS A 758 51.69 26.93 0.89
C LYS A 758 52.97 27.34 1.63
N LYS A 759 53.70 26.40 2.21
CA LYS A 759 54.93 26.64 3.02
C LYS A 759 56.22 26.27 2.29
N GLU A 760 56.18 25.26 1.44
CA GLU A 760 57.35 24.73 0.72
C GLU A 760 57.05 24.57 -0.77
N ASP A 761 58.10 24.60 -1.60
CA ASP A 761 57.96 24.34 -3.04
C ASP A 761 57.60 22.86 -3.28
N LEU A 762 56.45 22.64 -3.90
CA LEU A 762 55.88 21.31 -4.08
C LEU A 762 56.79 20.39 -4.91
N LEU A 763 57.47 20.90 -5.95
CA LEU A 763 58.34 20.07 -6.77
C LEU A 763 59.58 19.64 -5.98
N THR A 764 60.18 20.58 -5.25
CA THR A 764 61.35 20.36 -4.39
C THR A 764 61.04 19.37 -3.25
N ALA A 765 59.89 19.53 -2.58
CA ALA A 765 59.44 18.61 -1.52
C ALA A 765 59.23 17.19 -2.04
N ILE A 766 58.58 17.02 -3.21
CA ILE A 766 58.42 15.70 -3.84
C ILE A 766 59.78 15.13 -4.23
N ARG A 767 60.64 15.89 -4.93
CA ARG A 767 61.94 15.39 -5.42
C ARG A 767 62.94 15.09 -4.31
N ALA A 768 62.84 15.76 -3.15
CA ALA A 768 63.67 15.45 -1.98
C ALA A 768 63.37 14.04 -1.40
N LYS A 769 62.12 13.57 -1.53
CA LYS A 769 61.69 12.24 -1.08
C LYS A 769 61.72 11.18 -2.19
N PHE A 770 61.45 11.60 -3.43
CA PHE A 770 61.38 10.77 -4.64
C PHE A 770 62.26 11.40 -5.74
N PRO A 771 63.60 11.20 -5.72
CA PRO A 771 64.52 11.84 -6.66
C PRO A 771 64.17 11.54 -8.13
N ASP A 772 63.89 10.27 -8.44
CA ASP A 772 63.51 9.80 -9.78
C ASP A 772 62.08 10.24 -10.17
N GLY A 773 61.26 10.63 -9.19
CA GLY A 773 59.89 11.13 -9.36
C GLY A 773 58.85 10.12 -8.90
N ILE A 774 57.59 10.44 -9.17
CA ILE A 774 56.44 9.62 -8.77
C ILE A 774 55.74 8.96 -9.97
N ASP A 775 55.22 7.75 -9.79
CA ASP A 775 54.56 6.98 -10.86
C ASP A 775 53.21 7.61 -11.24
N PHE A 776 52.47 8.09 -10.23
CA PHE A 776 51.11 8.59 -10.41
C PHE A 776 50.88 9.96 -9.75
N VAL A 777 50.19 10.85 -10.45
CA VAL A 777 49.61 12.09 -9.89
C VAL A 777 48.11 12.09 -10.16
N ILE A 778 47.30 12.38 -9.15
CA ILE A 778 45.88 12.67 -9.30
C ILE A 778 45.67 14.13 -8.94
N ASP A 779 45.39 15.00 -9.92
CA ASP A 779 44.95 16.35 -9.63
C ASP A 779 43.44 16.39 -9.39
N THR A 780 43.05 16.80 -8.19
CA THR A 780 41.66 17.11 -7.83
C THR A 780 41.44 18.62 -7.62
N THR A 781 42.46 19.45 -7.84
CA THR A 781 42.40 20.90 -7.61
C THR A 781 41.83 21.69 -8.79
N GLY A 782 42.10 21.26 -10.03
CA GLY A 782 41.86 22.06 -11.23
C GLY A 782 42.78 23.29 -11.36
N VAL A 783 43.78 23.43 -10.49
CA VAL A 783 44.68 24.59 -10.43
C VAL A 783 45.86 24.36 -11.38
N ILE A 784 45.93 25.17 -12.44
CA ILE A 784 46.94 25.04 -13.51
C ILE A 784 48.38 24.98 -12.99
N THR A 785 48.75 25.77 -11.97
CA THR A 785 50.11 25.72 -11.40
C THR A 785 50.40 24.39 -10.71
N ALA A 786 49.44 23.82 -9.98
CA ALA A 786 49.57 22.49 -9.38
C ALA A 786 49.65 21.39 -10.45
N ILE A 787 48.83 21.47 -11.49
CA ILE A 787 48.85 20.54 -12.64
C ILE A 787 50.23 20.58 -13.34
N ASN A 788 50.73 21.76 -13.69
CA ASN A 788 52.02 21.92 -14.36
C ASN A 788 53.19 21.39 -13.48
N THR A 789 53.11 21.61 -12.16
CA THR A 789 54.07 21.00 -11.20
C THR A 789 53.92 19.48 -11.13
N GLY A 790 52.70 18.95 -11.22
CA GLY A 790 52.45 17.51 -11.26
C GLY A 790 53.11 16.82 -12.46
N ILE A 791 53.03 17.43 -13.65
CA ILE A 791 53.71 16.93 -14.87
C ILE A 791 55.23 16.82 -14.63
N LYS A 792 55.83 17.82 -13.98
CA LYS A 792 57.27 17.84 -13.61
C LYS A 792 57.61 16.87 -12.48
N ALA A 793 56.68 16.60 -11.57
CA ALA A 793 56.86 15.67 -10.45
C ALA A 793 56.90 14.20 -10.90
N LEU A 794 56.23 13.85 -12.00
CA LEU A 794 56.25 12.50 -12.56
C LEU A 794 57.66 11.97 -12.84
N GLY A 795 57.87 10.69 -12.57
CA GLY A 795 59.03 9.93 -13.01
C GLY A 795 58.94 9.47 -14.46
N HIS A 796 59.87 8.60 -14.87
CA HIS A 796 59.83 7.96 -16.18
C HIS A 796 58.62 7.01 -16.28
N ALA A 797 57.91 7.04 -17.41
CA ALA A 797 56.64 6.34 -17.64
C ALA A 797 55.49 6.74 -16.68
N GLY A 798 55.64 7.82 -15.90
CA GLY A 798 54.62 8.28 -14.95
C GLY A 798 53.36 8.83 -15.62
N THR A 799 52.22 8.77 -14.91
CA THR A 799 50.90 9.21 -15.40
C THR A 799 50.24 10.24 -14.48
N LEU A 800 49.80 11.36 -15.05
CA LEU A 800 48.95 12.35 -14.36
C LEU A 800 47.51 12.24 -14.83
N ALA A 801 46.59 12.01 -13.88
CA ALA A 801 45.15 12.03 -14.09
C ALA A 801 44.54 13.38 -13.65
N LEU A 802 43.91 14.07 -14.59
CA LEU A 802 43.15 15.29 -14.37
C LEU A 802 41.72 14.92 -13.96
N VAL A 803 41.36 15.21 -12.71
CA VAL A 803 40.02 14.99 -12.13
C VAL A 803 39.38 16.32 -11.73
N GLY A 804 40.17 17.23 -11.16
CA GLY A 804 39.75 18.61 -10.88
C GLY A 804 39.47 19.35 -12.18
N VAL A 805 38.39 20.16 -12.19
CA VAL A 805 37.93 20.88 -13.39
C VAL A 805 38.57 22.28 -13.44
N PRO A 806 39.47 22.58 -14.40
CA PRO A 806 40.00 23.92 -14.57
C PRO A 806 38.93 24.89 -15.09
N ARG A 807 39.19 26.19 -14.99
CA ARG A 807 38.31 27.20 -15.61
C ARG A 807 38.28 27.02 -17.13
N PRO A 808 37.12 27.22 -17.80
CA PRO A 808 37.03 27.19 -19.26
C PRO A 808 38.09 28.07 -19.94
N GLY A 809 38.77 27.52 -20.95
CA GLY A 809 39.84 28.20 -21.69
C GLY A 809 41.23 28.18 -21.04
N ALA A 810 41.36 27.70 -19.80
CA ALA A 810 42.66 27.58 -19.13
C ALA A 810 43.58 26.58 -19.85
N GLN A 811 44.87 26.92 -19.94
CA GLN A 811 45.88 26.15 -20.68
C GLN A 811 46.83 25.42 -19.72
N ILE A 812 47.08 24.14 -19.98
CA ILE A 812 48.11 23.35 -19.29
C ILE A 812 49.44 23.56 -20.02
N GLN A 813 50.54 23.72 -19.28
CA GLN A 813 51.87 23.97 -19.84
C GLN A 813 52.83 22.86 -19.41
N GLY A 814 53.50 22.24 -20.37
CA GLY A 814 54.52 21.22 -20.15
C GLY A 814 55.58 21.25 -21.25
N ASP A 815 56.75 20.67 -20.96
CA ASP A 815 57.80 20.50 -21.96
C ASP A 815 57.50 19.26 -22.82
N GLY A 816 57.31 19.47 -24.12
CA GLY A 816 56.98 18.39 -25.06
C GLY A 816 58.12 17.39 -25.27
N LEU A 817 59.37 17.83 -25.13
CA LEU A 817 60.53 16.94 -25.19
C LEU A 817 60.66 16.13 -23.90
N GLU A 818 60.40 16.74 -22.74
CA GLU A 818 60.36 16.03 -21.44
C GLU A 818 59.28 14.94 -21.45
N LEU A 819 58.06 15.27 -21.91
CA LEU A 819 56.96 14.32 -22.02
C LEU A 819 57.32 13.11 -22.90
N LEU A 820 57.91 13.36 -24.07
CA LEU A 820 58.34 12.33 -25.01
C LEU A 820 59.49 11.47 -24.44
N THR A 821 60.57 12.10 -23.98
CA THR A 821 61.79 11.40 -23.53
C THR A 821 61.62 10.68 -22.19
N SER A 822 60.69 11.15 -21.36
CA SER A 822 60.32 10.50 -20.09
C SER A 822 59.12 9.57 -20.21
N CYS A 823 58.58 9.32 -21.41
CA CYS A 823 57.42 8.45 -21.65
C CYS A 823 56.17 8.82 -20.81
N LYS A 824 56.00 10.09 -20.45
CA LYS A 824 54.96 10.54 -19.50
C LYS A 824 53.58 10.60 -20.14
N THR A 825 52.55 10.26 -19.37
CA THR A 825 51.14 10.34 -19.79
C THR A 825 50.40 11.43 -19.02
N VAL A 826 49.57 12.21 -19.72
CA VAL A 826 48.60 13.13 -19.12
C VAL A 826 47.22 12.79 -19.68
N LEU A 827 46.25 12.49 -18.81
CA LEU A 827 44.91 12.04 -19.19
C LEU A 827 43.81 12.72 -18.35
N GLY A 828 42.59 12.74 -18.87
CA GLY A 828 41.40 13.17 -18.14
C GLY A 828 40.63 11.99 -17.54
N SER A 829 40.09 12.14 -16.33
CA SER A 829 39.27 11.14 -15.64
C SER A 829 37.93 11.72 -15.20
N ILE A 830 36.90 11.55 -16.03
CA ILE A 830 35.51 11.90 -15.69
C ILE A 830 34.88 10.74 -14.91
N GLN A 831 34.35 11.04 -13.72
CA GLN A 831 33.63 10.08 -12.87
C GLN A 831 34.41 8.79 -12.56
N GLY A 832 35.76 8.87 -12.54
CA GLY A 832 36.64 7.73 -12.33
C GLY A 832 36.52 6.64 -13.41
N ALA A 833 36.06 6.98 -14.62
CA ALA A 833 35.69 6.03 -15.68
C ALA A 833 34.71 4.93 -15.24
N SER A 834 33.94 5.15 -14.18
CA SER A 834 33.28 4.07 -13.43
C SER A 834 31.98 3.56 -14.08
N ASP A 835 31.54 2.38 -13.64
CA ASP A 835 30.13 1.97 -13.70
C ASP A 835 29.49 2.17 -12.32
N PRO A 836 28.52 3.09 -12.14
CA PRO A 836 27.81 3.29 -10.87
C PRO A 836 27.25 2.00 -10.27
N GLN A 837 26.70 1.11 -11.12
CA GLN A 837 26.08 -0.15 -10.71
C GLN A 837 27.09 -1.17 -10.12
N LYS A 838 28.39 -0.90 -10.25
CA LYS A 838 29.47 -1.73 -9.69
C LYS A 838 30.23 -1.02 -8.57
N ILE A 839 30.57 0.26 -8.77
CA ILE A 839 31.44 0.97 -7.83
C ILE A 839 30.70 1.44 -6.56
N LEU A 840 29.42 1.81 -6.64
CA LEU A 840 28.66 2.21 -5.44
C LEU A 840 28.49 1.03 -4.46
N PRO A 841 28.05 -0.18 -4.90
CA PRO A 841 27.99 -1.35 -4.01
C PRO A 841 29.35 -1.72 -3.41
N TYR A 842 30.44 -1.64 -4.19
CA TYR A 842 31.80 -1.86 -3.68
C TYR A 842 32.18 -0.85 -2.59
N LEU A 843 31.92 0.45 -2.79
CA LEU A 843 32.26 1.48 -1.80
C LEU A 843 31.38 1.42 -0.55
N VAL A 844 30.11 1.03 -0.67
CA VAL A 844 29.24 0.69 0.48
C VAL A 844 29.86 -0.44 1.30
N GLU A 845 30.44 -1.45 0.66
CA GLU A 845 31.12 -2.54 1.38
C GLU A 845 32.45 -2.09 2.00
N GLN A 846 33.25 -1.28 1.30
CA GLN A 846 34.46 -0.68 1.90
C GLN A 846 34.13 0.23 3.11
N TYR A 847 32.98 0.88 3.12
CA TYR A 847 32.46 1.61 4.30
C TYR A 847 32.10 0.65 5.44
N ARG A 848 31.38 -0.45 5.17
CA ARG A 848 31.01 -1.48 6.16
C ARG A 848 32.23 -2.16 6.79
N GLU A 849 33.28 -2.41 6.00
CA GLU A 849 34.57 -2.91 6.48
C GLU A 849 35.40 -1.87 7.25
N GLY A 850 34.93 -0.62 7.39
CA GLY A 850 35.64 0.47 8.05
C GLY A 850 36.82 1.05 7.27
N LYS A 851 37.05 0.58 6.03
CA LYS A 851 38.14 0.99 5.14
C LYS A 851 37.85 2.28 4.36
N PHE A 852 36.60 2.74 4.35
CA PHE A 852 36.16 3.94 3.65
C PHE A 852 35.15 4.76 4.49
N PRO A 853 35.58 5.37 5.62
CA PRO A 853 34.72 5.99 6.63
C PRO A 853 34.14 7.35 6.19
N VAL A 854 33.23 7.33 5.22
CA VAL A 854 32.56 8.52 4.67
C VAL A 854 31.71 9.27 5.69
N ASP A 855 31.21 8.58 6.72
CA ASP A 855 30.51 9.15 7.87
C ASP A 855 31.34 10.21 8.61
N LYS A 856 32.68 10.06 8.63
CA LYS A 856 33.62 11.00 9.26
C LYS A 856 34.04 12.16 8.36
N LEU A 857 33.74 12.07 7.06
CA LEU A 857 34.06 13.09 6.06
C LEU A 857 32.87 14.00 5.74
N CYS A 858 31.66 13.50 6.01
CA CYS A 858 30.40 14.19 5.79
C CYS A 858 29.98 15.06 6.99
N LYS A 859 29.29 16.17 6.73
CA LYS A 859 28.45 16.86 7.72
C LYS A 859 27.08 17.14 7.12
N VAL A 860 26.04 16.72 7.83
CA VAL A 860 24.64 16.95 7.44
C VAL A 860 24.16 18.31 7.94
N TYR A 861 23.44 19.01 7.09
CA TYR A 861 22.75 20.29 7.32
C TYR A 861 21.28 20.13 6.90
N PRO A 862 20.32 20.82 7.50
CA PRO A 862 18.99 20.99 6.91
C PRO A 862 19.08 21.68 5.54
N ALA A 863 18.21 21.35 4.59
CA ALA A 863 18.18 21.98 3.27
C ALA A 863 17.96 23.51 3.32
N SER A 864 17.33 24.02 4.38
CA SER A 864 17.20 25.45 4.66
C SER A 864 18.52 26.16 5.03
N GLU A 865 19.58 25.42 5.37
CA GLU A 865 20.89 25.96 5.79
C GLU A 865 21.95 25.89 4.68
N ILE A 866 21.54 25.80 3.40
CA ILE A 866 22.47 25.66 2.27
C ILE A 866 23.56 26.76 2.24
N ASP A 867 23.26 28.01 2.59
CA ASP A 867 24.26 29.08 2.62
C ASP A 867 25.37 28.83 3.66
N GLN A 868 25.02 28.21 4.80
CA GLN A 868 26.00 27.79 5.80
C GLN A 868 26.81 26.58 5.33
N ALA A 869 26.19 25.63 4.63
CA ALA A 869 26.88 24.50 4.01
C ALA A 869 27.91 24.98 2.97
N ILE A 870 27.52 25.94 2.12
CA ILE A 870 28.38 26.59 1.12
C ILE A 870 29.53 27.37 1.78
N SER A 871 29.28 28.03 2.90
CA SER A 871 30.32 28.74 3.66
C SER A 871 31.33 27.78 4.32
N ASP A 872 30.84 26.70 4.94
CA ASP A 872 31.67 25.69 5.61
C ASP A 872 32.53 24.88 4.62
N ILE A 873 32.05 24.58 3.40
CA ILE A 873 32.89 23.94 2.35
C ILE A 873 33.90 24.93 1.75
N LYS A 874 33.51 26.17 1.43
CA LYS A 874 34.43 27.19 0.86
C LYS A 874 35.58 27.56 1.80
N SER A 875 35.32 27.58 3.10
CA SER A 875 36.34 27.80 4.14
C SER A 875 37.23 26.57 4.40
N GLY A 876 36.88 25.40 3.83
CA GLY A 876 37.57 24.14 4.07
C GLY A 876 37.32 23.53 5.45
N LYS A 877 36.36 24.06 6.22
CA LYS A 877 35.94 23.58 7.54
C LYS A 877 35.20 22.23 7.45
N VAL A 878 34.55 21.97 6.33
CA VAL A 878 33.88 20.70 6.01
C VAL A 878 34.37 20.17 4.66
N ILE A 879 34.57 18.86 4.58
CA ILE A 879 35.06 18.17 3.37
C ILE A 879 33.91 17.84 2.42
N LYS A 880 32.81 17.31 2.96
CA LYS A 880 31.59 17.01 2.22
C LYS A 880 30.36 17.45 3.02
N PRO A 881 29.75 18.61 2.71
CA PRO A 881 28.40 18.90 3.19
C PRO A 881 27.39 17.93 2.56
N VAL A 882 26.27 17.74 3.27
CA VAL A 882 25.09 16.97 2.85
C VAL A 882 23.86 17.77 3.30
N LEU A 883 22.84 17.92 2.44
CA LEU A 883 21.55 18.54 2.80
C LEU A 883 20.50 17.47 3.13
N ALA A 884 19.85 17.52 4.29
CA ALA A 884 18.70 16.70 4.65
C ALA A 884 17.38 17.47 4.41
N TRP A 885 16.33 16.75 3.99
CA TRP A 885 15.04 17.30 3.56
C TRP A 885 13.88 16.78 4.40
#